data_AF-A0A561DC69-F1
#
_entry.id   AF-A0A561DC69-F1
#
_cell.length_a   1.000
_cell.length_b   1.000
_cell.length_c   1.000
_cell.angle_alpha   90.00
_cell.angle_beta   90.00
_cell.angle_gamma   90.00
#
_symmetry.space_group_name_H-M   'P 1'
#
loop_
_entity.id
_entity.type
_entity.pdbx_description
1 polymer ?
#
loop_
_entity_poly.entity_id
_entity_poly.type
_entity_poly.pdbx_seq_one_letter_code
_entity_poly.pdbx_strand_id
1 'polypeptide(L)'
;MLDKVSIIIPFQSDSGPRAKAFEWIKQYYARVMPEAEICLGLMNDKEINKSKAVNLAAKKATRDIFVVADADVVYDPNLIEEAIKVLKKGGFVVPFTEVYNVEFDGTKRLLKTKPKWPLDLKSGEYYKSNWVYEGFAGKLFVISRENFEAVGGFDERFIGWGGEDDAFSHAARTICGKLINLEGKVFHLWHPASSYKTNPNGKSNGKLLGRYERASGNKEKMKKLIDERNSKQEQNQNYKNILPESPKSKICFAILVHKDRELVKQLIDNVRYYCPNSTMVLYNGGNDPTLCEGLGVPVCPTSRKLERGWTTIYFMEIMEWLEELGIEYEYFINVDSDALFVKKGYEEFIQAQMKDADYMAVKLRIPEEDWYIGNELKKDRKRWKAIFNLKPFYGVFNVGQVISRPVVKALLDPERKQKLKNALIETISFGTDEVFYVNMAVELGFRVKSYPNKMDEKMIRYRPYFTVKEMISYLNRAENSCLCHPVIRDQADPVRKLILNLEHELNTKQYKSKEYPWYEDNSNNYSVSLPIKSKFGNSEIVVRSGSSLVHYYQDPNGKWNKSKTFAKGVIGNPIFFENNSGQFGVICKLKTGGIGFWLRDNNKDSFPWHGPTNYNLENVDPIMASKLPNGEHIIVFKDEKKIFYWELDKDKWYKIFPTNK
;
A
#
# COMPACT_ATOMS: atom_id res chain seq x y z
N MET A 1 -27.32 -40.55 2.23
CA MET A 1 -27.51 -39.23 2.88
C MET A 1 -26.19 -38.48 2.92
N LEU A 2 -25.09 -39.18 3.21
CA LEU A 2 -23.73 -38.62 3.21
C LEU A 2 -23.24 -38.21 1.81
N ASP A 3 -23.81 -38.77 0.74
CA ASP A 3 -23.63 -38.34 -0.66
C ASP A 3 -23.92 -36.84 -0.91
N LYS A 4 -24.70 -36.20 -0.02
CA LYS A 4 -25.03 -34.77 -0.05
C LYS A 4 -24.16 -33.93 0.88
N VAL A 5 -23.14 -34.50 1.49
CA VAL A 5 -22.30 -33.85 2.50
C VAL A 5 -20.94 -33.47 1.93
N SER A 6 -20.52 -32.24 2.22
CA SER A 6 -19.13 -31.80 2.14
C SER A 6 -18.60 -31.60 3.56
N ILE A 7 -17.57 -32.34 3.93
CA ILE A 7 -16.82 -32.19 5.18
C ILE A 7 -15.79 -31.08 4.99
N ILE A 8 -16.02 -29.95 5.63
CA ILE A 8 -15.20 -28.75 5.59
C ILE A 8 -14.16 -28.83 6.71
N ILE A 9 -12.89 -29.03 6.34
CA ILE A 9 -11.79 -29.16 7.30
C ILE A 9 -10.85 -27.96 7.16
N PRO A 10 -10.90 -26.98 8.08
CA PRO A 10 -9.94 -25.90 8.12
C PRO A 10 -8.60 -26.40 8.68
N PHE A 11 -7.50 -26.10 8.00
CA PHE A 11 -6.18 -26.53 8.47
C PHE A 11 -5.07 -25.55 8.11
N GLN A 12 -4.20 -25.30 9.10
CA GLN A 12 -2.94 -24.60 8.94
C GLN A 12 -1.88 -25.42 9.67
N SER A 13 -0.81 -25.79 8.95
CA SER A 13 0.21 -26.67 9.50
C SER A 13 1.01 -25.97 10.61
N ASP A 14 1.07 -26.60 11.77
CA ASP A 14 2.02 -26.28 12.85
C ASP A 14 3.36 -27.02 12.68
N SER A 15 3.51 -27.81 11.61
CA SER A 15 4.58 -28.82 11.44
C SER A 15 4.73 -29.76 12.65
N GLY A 16 3.66 -29.93 13.43
CA GLY A 16 3.64 -30.54 14.75
C GLY A 16 2.52 -31.57 14.90
N PRO A 17 2.03 -31.79 16.14
CA PRO A 17 1.02 -32.80 16.43
C PRO A 17 -0.29 -32.61 15.64
N ARG A 18 -0.69 -31.37 15.34
CA ARG A 18 -1.92 -31.12 14.56
C ARG A 18 -1.79 -31.59 13.12
N ALA A 19 -0.62 -31.44 12.51
CA ALA A 19 -0.38 -31.99 11.17
C ALA A 19 -0.53 -33.52 11.12
N LYS A 20 -0.06 -34.23 12.15
CA LYS A 20 -0.22 -35.69 12.23
C LYS A 20 -1.68 -36.10 12.45
N ALA A 21 -2.39 -35.39 13.32
CA ALA A 21 -3.83 -35.59 13.53
C ALA A 21 -4.62 -35.36 12.24
N PHE A 22 -4.33 -34.28 11.51
CA PHE A 22 -4.97 -33.95 10.25
C PHE A 22 -4.78 -35.03 9.19
N GLU A 23 -3.56 -35.54 9.01
CA GLU A 23 -3.30 -36.64 8.05
C GLU A 23 -4.10 -37.90 8.40
N TRP A 24 -4.18 -38.24 9.69
CA TRP A 24 -4.95 -39.38 10.15
C TRP A 24 -6.46 -39.17 9.98
N ILE A 25 -6.97 -37.96 10.26
CA ILE A 25 -8.41 -37.64 10.16
C ILE A 25 -8.90 -37.63 8.72
N LYS A 26 -8.10 -37.16 7.76
CA LYS A 26 -8.44 -37.30 6.33
C LYS A 26 -8.68 -38.76 5.95
N GLN A 27 -7.79 -39.66 6.40
CA GLN A 27 -7.93 -41.10 6.15
C GLN A 27 -9.11 -41.69 6.91
N TYR A 28 -9.39 -41.20 8.11
CA TYR A 28 -10.55 -41.58 8.90
C TYR A 28 -11.84 -41.28 8.15
N TYR A 29 -12.10 -40.02 7.79
CA TYR A 29 -13.34 -39.64 7.09
C TYR A 29 -13.48 -40.33 5.74
N ALA A 30 -12.40 -40.44 4.96
CA ALA A 30 -12.43 -41.15 3.67
C ALA A 30 -12.82 -42.63 3.83
N ARG A 31 -12.56 -43.23 5.00
CA ARG A 31 -12.89 -44.63 5.29
C ARG A 31 -14.27 -44.81 5.89
N VAL A 32 -14.66 -43.96 6.84
CA VAL A 32 -15.91 -44.13 7.60
C VAL A 32 -17.09 -43.38 7.00
N MET A 33 -16.84 -42.40 6.12
CA MET A 33 -17.83 -41.65 5.36
C MET A 33 -17.42 -41.52 3.89
N PRO A 34 -17.22 -42.64 3.16
CA PRO A 34 -16.67 -42.64 1.80
C PRO A 34 -17.56 -41.91 0.77
N GLU A 35 -18.86 -41.76 1.06
CA GLU A 35 -19.80 -41.01 0.22
C GLU A 35 -19.68 -39.49 0.38
N ALA A 36 -19.15 -39.01 1.51
CA ALA A 36 -19.02 -37.59 1.78
C ALA A 36 -17.81 -37.00 1.04
N GLU A 37 -17.99 -35.81 0.48
CA GLU A 37 -16.91 -35.03 -0.12
C GLU A 37 -16.01 -34.44 0.98
N ILE A 38 -14.69 -34.57 0.86
CA ILE A 38 -13.75 -33.93 1.79
C ILE A 38 -13.20 -32.65 1.17
N CYS A 39 -13.48 -31.50 1.79
CA CYS A 39 -13.03 -30.18 1.34
C CYS A 39 -12.03 -29.58 2.31
N LEU A 40 -10.80 -29.35 1.81
CA LEU A 40 -9.69 -28.89 2.64
C LEU A 40 -9.45 -27.39 2.49
N GLY A 41 -9.44 -26.71 3.63
CA GLY A 41 -9.20 -25.28 3.79
C GLY A 41 -7.77 -25.06 4.23
N LEU A 42 -6.82 -25.20 3.31
CA LEU A 42 -5.39 -25.13 3.62
C LEU A 42 -4.91 -23.68 3.62
N MET A 43 -4.36 -23.21 4.74
CA MET A 43 -3.74 -21.89 4.89
C MET A 43 -2.22 -22.01 5.00
N ASN A 44 -1.50 -21.17 4.26
CA ASN A 44 -0.03 -21.08 4.28
C ASN A 44 0.48 -19.68 4.70
N ASP A 45 -0.41 -18.87 5.28
CA ASP A 45 -0.08 -17.50 5.71
C ASP A 45 0.73 -17.51 7.02
N LYS A 46 1.49 -16.43 7.26
CA LYS A 46 2.25 -16.24 8.52
C LYS A 46 1.34 -16.12 9.74
N GLU A 47 0.11 -15.64 9.57
CA GLU A 47 -0.87 -15.50 10.63
C GLU A 47 -1.93 -16.60 10.56
N ILE A 48 -2.32 -17.13 11.71
CA ILE A 48 -3.37 -18.15 11.80
C ILE A 48 -4.73 -17.49 11.55
N ASN A 49 -5.55 -18.05 10.66
CA ASN A 49 -6.93 -17.58 10.45
C ASN A 49 -7.86 -18.75 10.10
N LYS A 50 -8.57 -19.27 11.12
CA LYS A 50 -9.53 -20.36 10.97
C LYS A 50 -10.70 -19.97 10.07
N SER A 51 -11.24 -18.76 10.20
CA SER A 51 -12.35 -18.27 9.39
C SER A 51 -12.06 -18.35 7.89
N LYS A 52 -10.88 -17.89 7.46
CA LYS A 52 -10.43 -17.98 6.06
C LYS A 52 -10.33 -19.43 5.58
N ALA A 53 -9.77 -20.31 6.42
CA ALA A 53 -9.64 -21.73 6.11
C ALA A 53 -11.01 -22.38 5.89
N VAL A 54 -11.98 -22.12 6.78
CA VAL A 54 -13.37 -22.62 6.64
C VAL A 54 -14.00 -22.11 5.35
N ASN A 55 -13.94 -20.80 5.10
CA ASN A 55 -14.51 -20.20 3.89
C ASN A 55 -13.87 -20.73 2.60
N LEU A 56 -12.55 -20.97 2.60
CA LEU A 56 -11.83 -21.54 1.45
C LEU A 56 -12.27 -22.98 1.16
N ALA A 57 -12.45 -23.80 2.21
CA ALA A 57 -12.98 -25.15 2.07
C ALA A 57 -14.44 -25.14 1.58
N ALA A 58 -15.29 -24.28 2.16
CA ALA A 58 -16.69 -24.14 1.76
C ALA A 58 -16.85 -23.71 0.29
N LYS A 59 -15.96 -22.85 -0.22
CA LYS A 59 -15.92 -22.48 -1.65
C LYS A 59 -15.59 -23.64 -2.60
N LYS A 60 -14.83 -24.63 -2.12
CA LYS A 60 -14.47 -25.83 -2.91
C LYS A 60 -15.54 -26.91 -2.85
N ALA A 61 -16.41 -26.86 -1.85
CA ALA A 61 -17.46 -27.84 -1.66
C ALA A 61 -18.46 -27.79 -2.82
N THR A 62 -18.93 -28.97 -3.22
CA THR A 62 -19.93 -29.13 -4.30
C THR A 62 -21.28 -29.60 -3.80
N ARG A 63 -21.40 -29.98 -2.52
CA ARG A 63 -22.63 -30.54 -1.94
C ARG A 63 -23.44 -29.52 -1.17
N ASP A 64 -24.68 -29.88 -0.83
CA ASP A 64 -25.68 -28.96 -0.24
C ASP A 64 -25.62 -28.88 1.29
N ILE A 65 -24.95 -29.83 1.94
CA ILE A 65 -24.84 -29.89 3.40
C ILE A 65 -23.37 -29.81 3.79
N PHE A 66 -23.04 -28.86 4.67
CA PHE A 66 -21.70 -28.69 5.20
C PHE A 66 -21.60 -29.30 6.59
N VAL A 67 -20.59 -30.15 6.76
CA VAL A 67 -20.12 -30.60 8.07
C VAL A 67 -18.80 -29.89 8.34
N VAL A 68 -18.81 -28.88 9.19
CA VAL A 68 -17.57 -28.18 9.56
C VAL A 68 -16.97 -28.90 10.76
N ALA A 69 -15.77 -29.45 10.58
CA ALA A 69 -15.08 -30.24 11.59
C ALA A 69 -13.63 -29.79 11.75
N ASP A 70 -13.21 -29.54 12.99
CA ASP A 70 -11.81 -29.20 13.30
C ASP A 70 -10.88 -30.39 12.92
N ALA A 71 -9.65 -30.05 12.52
CA ALA A 71 -8.66 -30.99 11.98
C ALA A 71 -8.06 -31.98 13.01
N ASP A 72 -8.58 -32.01 14.23
CA ASP A 72 -8.20 -32.87 15.35
C ASP A 72 -9.43 -33.48 16.07
N VAL A 73 -10.61 -33.46 15.46
CA VAL A 73 -11.87 -33.98 16.03
C VAL A 73 -12.34 -35.25 15.31
N VAL A 74 -12.67 -36.28 16.10
CA VAL A 74 -13.15 -37.59 15.61
C VAL A 74 -14.52 -37.91 16.24
N TYR A 75 -15.43 -38.51 15.48
CA TYR A 75 -16.82 -38.72 15.89
C TYR A 75 -17.50 -39.86 15.14
N ASP A 76 -18.60 -40.39 15.69
CA ASP A 76 -19.42 -41.39 15.02
C ASP A 76 -20.08 -40.80 13.75
N PRO A 77 -19.90 -41.39 12.56
CA PRO A 77 -20.59 -40.97 11.34
C PRO A 77 -22.12 -40.88 11.49
N ASN A 78 -22.73 -41.72 12.33
CA ASN A 78 -24.17 -41.69 12.59
C ASN A 78 -24.64 -40.34 13.17
N LEU A 79 -23.77 -39.59 13.87
CA LEU A 79 -24.09 -38.25 14.37
C LEU A 79 -24.41 -37.28 13.23
N ILE A 80 -23.76 -37.43 12.07
CA ILE A 80 -24.03 -36.59 10.90
C ILE A 80 -25.38 -36.97 10.28
N GLU A 81 -25.69 -38.26 10.20
CA GLU A 81 -26.98 -38.73 9.69
C GLU A 81 -28.14 -38.25 10.56
N GLU A 82 -28.02 -38.37 11.88
CA GLU A 82 -29.04 -37.87 12.83
C GLU A 82 -29.16 -36.34 12.75
N ALA A 83 -28.05 -35.62 12.60
CA ALA A 83 -28.07 -34.17 12.39
C ALA A 83 -28.83 -33.77 11.14
N ILE A 84 -28.62 -34.48 10.01
CA ILE A 84 -29.30 -34.21 8.74
C ILE A 84 -30.82 -34.38 8.88
N LYS A 85 -31.28 -35.40 9.62
CA LYS A 85 -32.73 -35.64 9.85
C LYS A 85 -33.43 -34.47 10.54
N VAL A 86 -32.72 -33.73 11.39
CA VAL A 86 -33.27 -32.58 12.12
C VAL A 86 -32.82 -31.22 11.59
N LEU A 87 -31.94 -31.18 10.59
CA LEU A 87 -31.33 -29.95 10.07
C LEU A 87 -32.36 -28.88 9.67
N LYS A 88 -33.47 -29.31 9.04
CA LYS A 88 -34.57 -28.40 8.63
C LYS A 88 -35.37 -27.80 9.79
N LYS A 89 -35.21 -28.29 11.03
CA LYS A 89 -35.93 -27.78 12.22
C LYS A 89 -35.26 -26.56 12.86
N GLY A 90 -34.07 -26.16 12.37
CA GLY A 90 -33.26 -25.08 12.93
C GLY A 90 -32.34 -24.45 11.88
N GLY A 91 -31.50 -23.50 12.31
CA GLY A 91 -30.51 -22.88 11.43
C GLY A 91 -29.31 -23.79 11.16
N PHE A 92 -28.87 -24.52 12.19
CA PHE A 92 -27.78 -25.50 12.13
C PHE A 92 -27.84 -26.44 13.35
N VAL A 93 -27.07 -27.53 13.30
CA VAL A 93 -27.08 -28.59 14.30
C VAL A 93 -25.68 -28.81 14.86
N VAL A 94 -25.57 -28.87 16.18
CA VAL A 94 -24.36 -29.33 16.88
C VAL A 94 -24.64 -30.74 17.39
N PRO A 95 -24.05 -31.78 16.80
CA PRO A 95 -24.52 -33.15 17.02
C PRO A 95 -23.86 -33.83 18.22
N PHE A 96 -23.46 -33.05 19.23
CA PHE A 96 -22.84 -33.58 20.44
C PHE A 96 -23.08 -32.65 21.63
N THR A 97 -22.97 -33.23 22.83
CA THR A 97 -22.98 -32.52 24.12
C THR A 97 -21.76 -32.89 24.96
N GLU A 98 -21.04 -33.96 24.60
CA GLU A 98 -19.88 -34.45 25.33
C GLU A 98 -18.61 -34.39 24.48
N VAL A 99 -17.55 -33.82 25.06
CA VAL A 99 -16.20 -33.82 24.47
C VAL A 99 -15.30 -34.71 25.32
N TYR A 100 -14.63 -35.65 24.69
CA TYR A 100 -13.61 -36.49 25.30
C TYR A 100 -12.24 -36.08 24.76
N ASN A 101 -11.37 -35.60 25.63
CA ASN A 101 -9.99 -35.30 25.26
C ASN A 101 -9.20 -36.60 25.29
N VAL A 102 -8.67 -37.01 24.14
CA VAL A 102 -7.72 -38.11 24.05
C VAL A 102 -6.36 -37.60 24.53
N GLU A 103 -5.72 -38.34 25.41
CA GLU A 103 -4.42 -37.97 25.96
C GLU A 103 -3.30 -38.15 24.93
N PHE A 104 -2.10 -37.66 25.27
CA PHE A 104 -0.93 -37.70 24.40
C PHE A 104 -0.61 -39.12 23.93
N ASP A 105 -0.53 -40.07 24.86
CA ASP A 105 -0.17 -41.46 24.53
C ASP A 105 -1.26 -42.18 23.74
N GLY A 106 -2.53 -41.94 24.09
CA GLY A 106 -3.68 -42.43 23.33
C GLY A 106 -3.66 -41.92 21.89
N THR A 107 -3.43 -40.62 21.71
CA THR A 107 -3.32 -39.99 20.38
C THR A 107 -2.14 -40.56 19.61
N LYS A 108 -0.95 -40.62 20.22
CA LYS A 108 0.26 -41.17 19.60
C LYS A 108 0.08 -42.62 19.16
N ARG A 109 -0.66 -43.43 19.92
CA ARG A 109 -1.02 -44.81 19.54
C ARG A 109 -2.00 -44.81 18.38
N LEU A 110 -3.08 -44.03 18.48
CA LEU A 110 -4.13 -43.97 17.45
C LEU A 110 -3.56 -43.55 16.09
N LEU A 111 -2.67 -42.56 16.06
CA LEU A 111 -2.02 -42.08 14.83
C LEU A 111 -1.19 -43.14 14.09
N LYS A 112 -0.87 -44.27 14.73
CA LYS A 112 -0.16 -45.41 14.12
C LYS A 112 -1.09 -46.52 13.64
N THR A 113 -2.38 -46.46 13.99
CA THR A 113 -3.35 -47.48 13.58
C THR A 113 -4.04 -47.09 12.29
N LYS A 114 -4.60 -48.08 11.60
CA LYS A 114 -5.53 -47.82 10.51
C LYS A 114 -6.80 -47.17 11.09
N PRO A 115 -7.21 -45.98 10.62
CA PRO A 115 -8.40 -45.33 11.15
C PRO A 115 -9.64 -46.21 11.05
N LYS A 116 -10.49 -46.21 12.07
CA LYS A 116 -11.78 -46.92 12.09
C LYS A 116 -12.70 -46.32 13.14
N TRP A 117 -14.00 -46.59 12.98
CA TRP A 117 -14.99 -46.39 14.03
C TRP A 117 -15.57 -47.76 14.45
N PRO A 118 -15.86 -48.00 15.74
CA PRO A 118 -15.54 -47.14 16.90
C PRO A 118 -14.03 -46.98 17.10
N LEU A 119 -13.64 -45.89 17.78
CA LEU A 119 -12.25 -45.68 18.16
C LEU A 119 -11.80 -46.78 19.13
N ASP A 120 -10.66 -47.39 18.83
CA ASP A 120 -9.99 -48.30 19.76
C ASP A 120 -9.21 -47.45 20.77
N LEU A 121 -9.86 -46.98 21.83
CA LEU A 121 -9.26 -46.25 22.95
C LEU A 121 -9.32 -47.11 24.22
N LYS A 122 -8.20 -47.17 24.95
CA LYS A 122 -8.13 -47.92 26.21
C LYS A 122 -8.60 -47.04 27.37
N SER A 123 -9.07 -47.69 28.45
CA SER A 123 -9.34 -47.00 29.71
C SER A 123 -8.09 -46.26 30.17
N GLY A 124 -8.23 -44.98 30.52
CA GLY A 124 -7.12 -44.10 30.91
C GLY A 124 -6.44 -43.35 29.77
N GLU A 125 -6.79 -43.59 28.50
CA GLU A 125 -6.22 -42.83 27.37
C GLU A 125 -7.04 -41.60 26.97
N TYR A 126 -8.16 -41.35 27.63
CA TYR A 126 -9.04 -40.23 27.36
C TYR A 126 -9.85 -39.88 28.61
N TYR A 127 -10.27 -38.63 28.71
CA TYR A 127 -11.13 -38.15 29.79
C TYR A 127 -12.22 -37.23 29.25
N LYS A 128 -13.38 -37.23 29.91
CA LYS A 128 -14.47 -36.30 29.59
C LYS A 128 -14.05 -34.89 29.99
N SER A 129 -14.09 -33.95 29.06
CA SER A 129 -13.88 -32.54 29.33
C SER A 129 -15.01 -32.00 30.22
N ASN A 130 -14.67 -31.17 31.20
CA ASN A 130 -15.65 -30.52 32.09
C ASN A 130 -16.38 -29.34 31.43
N TRP A 131 -16.31 -29.23 30.10
CA TRP A 131 -16.95 -28.18 29.33
C TRP A 131 -18.35 -28.62 28.89
N VAL A 132 -19.35 -27.83 29.27
CA VAL A 132 -20.72 -27.97 28.74
C VAL A 132 -20.76 -27.29 27.38
N TYR A 133 -21.09 -28.07 26.35
CA TYR A 133 -21.16 -27.57 24.98
C TYR A 133 -22.57 -27.11 24.63
N GLU A 134 -22.96 -25.93 25.14
CA GLU A 134 -24.28 -25.35 24.89
C GLU A 134 -24.18 -24.07 24.05
N GLY A 135 -24.83 -24.07 22.89
CA GLY A 135 -25.20 -22.83 22.22
C GLY A 135 -24.22 -22.23 21.19
N PHE A 136 -23.11 -22.91 20.84
CA PHE A 136 -22.13 -22.41 19.86
C PHE A 136 -21.56 -23.50 18.93
N ALA A 137 -21.02 -23.07 17.78
CA ALA A 137 -20.65 -23.85 16.61
C ALA A 137 -19.13 -24.06 16.47
N GLY A 138 -18.47 -24.66 17.47
CA GLY A 138 -17.08 -25.07 17.34
C GLY A 138 -16.94 -26.60 17.30
N LYS A 139 -15.73 -27.08 17.01
CA LYS A 139 -15.35 -28.51 16.86
C LYS A 139 -16.05 -29.26 15.75
N LEU A 140 -17.38 -29.35 15.81
CA LEU A 140 -18.22 -30.07 14.86
C LEU A 140 -19.62 -29.44 14.80
N PHE A 141 -20.07 -29.05 13.62
CA PHE A 141 -21.47 -28.73 13.39
C PHE A 141 -21.90 -29.01 11.94
N VAL A 142 -23.22 -29.11 11.75
CA VAL A 142 -23.86 -29.40 10.47
C VAL A 142 -24.77 -28.24 10.09
N ILE A 143 -24.61 -27.71 8.89
CA ILE A 143 -25.40 -26.59 8.37
C ILE A 143 -25.72 -26.82 6.89
N SER A 144 -26.86 -26.31 6.39
CA SER A 144 -27.08 -26.26 4.95
C SER A 144 -26.15 -25.23 4.31
N ARG A 145 -25.73 -25.48 3.06
CA ARG A 145 -25.01 -24.49 2.24
C ARG A 145 -25.74 -23.15 2.22
N GLU A 146 -27.05 -23.19 1.98
CA GLU A 146 -27.91 -22.01 1.96
C GLU A 146 -27.79 -21.19 3.25
N ASN A 147 -27.86 -21.83 4.42
CA ASN A 147 -27.75 -21.13 5.70
C ASN A 147 -26.33 -20.62 5.98
N PHE A 148 -25.30 -21.35 5.54
CA PHE A 148 -23.91 -20.91 5.63
C PHE A 148 -23.65 -19.67 4.76
N GLU A 149 -24.15 -19.68 3.52
CA GLU A 149 -24.03 -18.58 2.56
C GLU A 149 -24.89 -17.37 2.98
N ALA A 150 -26.08 -17.60 3.57
CA ALA A 150 -26.96 -16.53 4.06
C ALA A 150 -26.34 -15.68 5.18
N VAL A 151 -25.37 -16.23 5.93
CA VAL A 151 -24.59 -15.47 6.92
C VAL A 151 -23.23 -15.01 6.40
N GLY A 152 -22.94 -15.23 5.12
CA GLY A 152 -21.66 -14.87 4.51
C GLY A 152 -20.47 -15.69 5.02
N GLY A 153 -20.71 -16.93 5.49
CA GLY A 153 -19.67 -17.77 6.09
C GLY A 153 -19.10 -17.23 7.40
N PHE A 154 -17.84 -17.59 7.69
CA PHE A 154 -17.10 -17.11 8.86
C PHE A 154 -16.53 -15.71 8.61
N ASP A 155 -16.49 -14.89 9.66
CA ASP A 155 -15.93 -13.54 9.58
C ASP A 155 -14.39 -13.60 9.60
N GLU A 156 -13.76 -13.30 8.47
CA GLU A 156 -12.31 -13.37 8.28
C GLU A 156 -11.52 -12.29 9.05
N ARG A 157 -12.22 -11.33 9.69
CA ARG A 157 -11.62 -10.31 10.58
C ARG A 157 -11.17 -10.89 11.92
N PHE A 158 -11.61 -12.08 12.30
CA PHE A 158 -11.04 -12.83 13.43
C PHE A 158 -9.67 -13.40 13.03
N ILE A 159 -8.62 -13.00 13.75
CA ILE A 159 -7.24 -13.44 13.52
C ILE A 159 -6.75 -14.22 14.74
N GLY A 160 -6.01 -15.30 14.50
CA GLY A 160 -5.59 -16.25 15.53
C GLY A 160 -6.75 -17.15 15.96
N TRP A 161 -6.79 -17.45 17.26
CA TRP A 161 -7.78 -18.33 17.87
C TRP A 161 -8.74 -17.54 18.77
N GLY A 162 -10.04 -17.79 18.63
CA GLY A 162 -11.08 -17.41 19.59
C GLY A 162 -12.01 -16.30 19.12
N GLY A 163 -13.31 -16.52 19.37
CA GLY A 163 -14.43 -15.62 19.08
C GLY A 163 -15.11 -15.85 17.72
N GLU A 164 -14.46 -16.53 16.78
CA GLU A 164 -14.98 -16.78 15.43
C GLU A 164 -16.18 -17.75 15.42
N ASP A 165 -16.10 -18.85 16.18
CA ASP A 165 -17.15 -19.87 16.28
C ASP A 165 -18.41 -19.26 16.95
N ASP A 166 -18.22 -18.46 18.01
CA ASP A 166 -19.27 -17.73 18.72
C ASP A 166 -19.95 -16.69 17.81
N ALA A 167 -19.16 -15.89 17.09
CA ALA A 167 -19.67 -14.88 16.16
C ALA A 167 -20.50 -15.50 15.03
N PHE A 168 -20.02 -16.61 14.45
CA PHE A 168 -20.77 -17.38 13.46
C PHE A 168 -22.08 -17.89 14.06
N SER A 169 -22.05 -18.41 15.29
CA SER A 169 -23.24 -18.92 15.99
C SER A 169 -24.29 -17.84 16.20
N HIS A 170 -23.90 -16.65 16.65
CA HIS A 170 -24.81 -15.51 16.77
C HIS A 170 -25.42 -15.11 15.43
N ALA A 171 -24.61 -15.07 14.36
CA ALA A 171 -25.08 -14.76 13.02
C ALA A 171 -26.10 -15.79 12.52
N ALA A 172 -25.74 -17.07 12.54
CA ALA A 172 -26.60 -18.17 12.07
C ALA A 172 -27.89 -18.29 12.89
N ARG A 173 -27.82 -18.14 14.22
CA ARG A 173 -29.01 -18.15 15.08
C ARG A 173 -29.97 -17.00 14.78
N THR A 174 -29.41 -15.84 14.45
CA THR A 174 -30.20 -14.62 14.19
C THR A 174 -30.83 -14.65 12.80
N ILE A 175 -30.07 -15.07 11.78
CA ILE A 175 -30.52 -15.02 10.38
C ILE A 175 -31.30 -16.28 10.00
N CYS A 176 -30.75 -17.45 10.29
CA CYS A 176 -31.20 -18.73 9.73
C CYS A 176 -32.11 -19.53 10.68
N GLY A 177 -32.05 -19.25 11.99
CA GLY A 177 -32.91 -19.88 13.00
C GLY A 177 -32.13 -20.59 14.09
N LYS A 178 -32.85 -21.11 15.09
CA LYS A 178 -32.25 -21.66 16.32
C LYS A 178 -31.23 -22.77 16.06
N LEU A 179 -30.23 -22.85 16.93
CA LEU A 179 -29.32 -23.99 17.03
C LEU A 179 -30.08 -25.20 17.59
N ILE A 180 -29.80 -26.39 17.06
CA ILE A 180 -30.26 -27.68 17.62
C ILE A 180 -29.05 -28.44 18.17
N ASN A 181 -29.07 -28.82 19.44
CA ASN A 181 -28.12 -29.75 20.02
C ASN A 181 -28.68 -31.17 19.97
N LEU A 182 -27.83 -32.14 19.63
CA LEU A 182 -28.13 -33.57 19.81
C LEU A 182 -27.16 -34.19 20.81
N GLU A 183 -27.60 -35.23 21.49
CA GLU A 183 -26.74 -36.02 22.36
C GLU A 183 -25.76 -36.83 21.52
N GLY A 184 -24.48 -36.69 21.81
CA GLY A 184 -23.41 -37.29 21.04
C GLY A 184 -22.06 -37.02 21.67
N LYS A 185 -21.06 -37.78 21.22
CA LYS A 185 -19.70 -37.76 21.76
C LYS A 185 -18.71 -37.45 20.65
N VAL A 186 -17.85 -36.47 20.89
CA VAL A 186 -16.70 -36.18 20.03
C VAL A 186 -15.41 -36.41 20.79
N PHE A 187 -14.39 -36.88 20.08
CA PHE A 187 -13.06 -37.16 20.61
C PHE A 187 -12.08 -36.16 20.03
N HIS A 188 -11.42 -35.40 20.89
CA HIS A 188 -10.44 -34.40 20.51
C HIS A 188 -9.04 -34.98 20.68
N LEU A 189 -8.32 -35.14 19.57
CA LEU A 189 -6.95 -35.66 19.55
C LEU A 189 -6.00 -34.67 20.21
N TRP A 190 -5.04 -35.19 20.96
CA TRP A 190 -4.13 -34.36 21.72
C TRP A 190 -3.27 -33.48 20.82
N HIS A 191 -3.15 -32.21 21.20
CA HIS A 191 -2.11 -31.31 20.75
C HIS A 191 -1.68 -30.40 21.93
N PRO A 192 -0.48 -29.77 21.88
CA PRO A 192 -0.06 -28.82 22.90
C PRO A 192 -1.06 -27.66 23.01
N ALA A 193 -1.40 -27.26 24.23
CA ALA A 193 -2.33 -26.17 24.44
C ALA A 193 -1.76 -24.85 23.89
N SER A 194 -2.54 -24.15 23.07
CA SER A 194 -2.30 -22.76 22.69
C SER A 194 -3.09 -21.87 23.64
N SER A 195 -2.40 -20.99 24.38
CA SER A 195 -3.07 -20.14 25.40
C SER A 195 -3.86 -19.01 24.75
N TYR A 196 -5.15 -18.92 25.07
CA TYR A 196 -6.00 -17.77 24.70
C TYR A 196 -5.44 -16.44 25.24
N LYS A 197 -4.79 -16.48 26.42
CA LYS A 197 -4.17 -15.29 27.04
C LYS A 197 -2.94 -14.78 26.28
N THR A 198 -2.34 -15.60 25.41
CA THR A 198 -1.18 -15.22 24.59
C THR A 198 -1.56 -14.95 23.14
N ASN A 199 -2.85 -14.95 22.77
CA ASN A 199 -3.25 -14.52 21.43
C ASN A 199 -3.06 -12.99 21.32
N PRO A 200 -2.12 -12.48 20.50
CA PRO A 200 -1.93 -11.05 20.32
C PRO A 200 -3.19 -10.33 19.83
N ASN A 201 -4.12 -11.06 19.19
CA ASN A 201 -5.36 -10.52 18.65
C ASN A 201 -6.58 -10.68 19.59
N GLY A 202 -6.43 -11.28 20.78
CA GLY A 202 -7.56 -11.62 21.65
C GLY A 202 -8.44 -10.41 22.03
N LYS A 203 -7.84 -9.23 22.27
CA LYS A 203 -8.59 -8.00 22.57
C LYS A 203 -9.41 -7.52 21.37
N SER A 204 -8.87 -7.63 20.16
CA SER A 204 -9.55 -7.23 18.92
C SER A 204 -10.68 -8.20 18.58
N ASN A 205 -10.42 -9.51 18.69
CA ASN A 205 -11.44 -10.55 18.52
C ASN A 205 -12.58 -10.38 19.52
N GLY A 206 -12.27 -10.15 20.81
CA GLY A 206 -13.30 -9.92 21.83
C GLY A 206 -14.16 -8.69 21.57
N LYS A 207 -13.58 -7.59 21.07
CA LYS A 207 -14.36 -6.41 20.65
C LYS A 207 -15.29 -6.73 19.49
N LEU A 208 -14.82 -7.47 18.49
CA LEU A 208 -15.60 -7.85 17.33
C LEU A 208 -16.73 -8.81 17.73
N LEU A 209 -16.43 -9.84 18.53
CA LEU A 209 -17.43 -10.76 19.11
C LEU A 209 -18.51 -9.99 19.88
N GLY A 210 -18.13 -9.02 20.71
CA GLY A 210 -19.11 -8.18 21.42
C GLY A 210 -20.09 -7.45 20.49
N ARG A 211 -19.72 -7.18 19.23
CA ARG A 211 -20.66 -6.63 18.23
C ARG A 211 -21.68 -7.67 17.78
N TYR A 212 -21.25 -8.92 17.56
CA TYR A 212 -22.14 -10.04 17.24
C TYR A 212 -23.10 -10.35 18.38
N GLU A 213 -22.61 -10.38 19.62
CA GLU A 213 -23.43 -10.55 20.82
C GLU A 213 -24.53 -9.49 20.90
N ARG A 214 -24.19 -8.21 20.71
CA ARG A 214 -25.16 -7.10 20.71
C ARG A 214 -26.13 -7.10 19.54
N ALA A 215 -25.76 -7.71 18.42
CA ALA A 215 -26.63 -7.86 17.25
C ALA A 215 -27.52 -9.12 17.32
N SER A 216 -27.22 -10.05 18.23
CA SER A 216 -27.92 -11.32 18.37
C SER A 216 -29.42 -11.13 18.56
N GLY A 217 -30.23 -11.85 17.79
CA GLY A 217 -31.69 -11.75 17.78
C GLY A 217 -32.27 -10.56 17.01
N ASN A 218 -31.44 -9.61 16.56
CA ASN A 218 -31.86 -8.51 15.70
C ASN A 218 -31.34 -8.71 14.26
N LYS A 219 -32.24 -9.14 13.36
CA LYS A 219 -31.88 -9.47 11.95
C LYS A 219 -31.26 -8.29 11.21
N GLU A 220 -31.74 -7.07 11.39
CA GLU A 220 -31.23 -5.89 10.69
C GLU A 220 -29.81 -5.53 11.13
N LYS A 221 -29.58 -5.47 12.45
CA LYS A 221 -28.25 -5.22 13.02
C LYS A 221 -27.26 -6.31 12.62
N MET A 222 -27.70 -7.56 12.60
CA MET A 222 -26.86 -8.69 12.21
C MET A 222 -26.51 -8.64 10.71
N LYS A 223 -27.49 -8.38 9.84
CA LYS A 223 -27.23 -8.19 8.40
C LYS A 223 -26.25 -7.06 8.16
N LYS A 224 -26.43 -5.90 8.79
CA LYS A 224 -25.48 -4.79 8.70
C LYS A 224 -24.06 -5.20 9.11
N LEU A 225 -23.91 -5.94 10.20
CA LEU A 225 -22.61 -6.41 10.68
C LEU A 225 -21.96 -7.45 9.73
N ILE A 226 -22.78 -8.28 9.06
CA ILE A 226 -22.37 -9.21 8.00
C ILE A 226 -21.95 -8.44 6.74
N ASP A 227 -22.71 -7.43 6.33
CA ASP A 227 -22.44 -6.63 5.14
C ASP A 227 -21.10 -5.86 5.27
N GLU A 228 -20.76 -5.39 6.48
CA GLU A 228 -19.45 -4.78 6.76
C GLU A 228 -18.26 -5.71 6.47
N ARG A 229 -18.45 -7.03 6.44
CA ARG A 229 -17.40 -8.00 6.06
C ARG A 229 -17.05 -7.89 4.58
N ASN A 230 -18.02 -7.47 3.76
CA ASN A 230 -17.85 -7.20 2.33
C ASN A 230 -17.17 -5.85 2.07
N SER A 231 -16.50 -5.28 3.06
CA SER A 231 -15.64 -4.10 2.93
C SER A 231 -14.54 -4.20 1.84
N LYS A 232 -14.34 -5.35 1.18
CA LYS A 232 -13.66 -5.42 -0.14
C LYS A 232 -14.50 -4.80 -1.28
N GLN A 233 -15.82 -5.01 -1.34
CA GLN A 233 -16.72 -4.35 -2.28
C GLN A 233 -16.96 -2.87 -1.95
N GLU A 234 -17.07 -2.49 -0.67
CA GLU A 234 -17.13 -1.06 -0.29
C GLU A 234 -15.78 -0.35 -0.53
N GLN A 235 -14.63 -1.01 -0.33
CA GLN A 235 -13.33 -0.49 -0.75
C GLN A 235 -13.25 -0.35 -2.27
N ASN A 236 -13.72 -1.34 -3.04
CA ASN A 236 -13.75 -1.25 -4.51
C ASN A 236 -14.70 -0.16 -5.02
N GLN A 237 -15.86 0.06 -4.38
CA GLN A 237 -16.73 1.20 -4.67
C GLN A 237 -16.12 2.54 -4.23
N ASN A 238 -15.45 2.61 -3.07
CA ASN A 238 -14.69 3.81 -2.67
C ASN A 238 -13.54 4.12 -3.64
N TYR A 239 -12.81 3.10 -4.12
CA TYR A 239 -11.75 3.29 -5.10
C TYR A 239 -12.31 3.75 -6.45
N LYS A 240 -13.47 3.21 -6.90
CA LYS A 240 -14.18 3.74 -8.08
C LYS A 240 -14.70 5.17 -7.89
N ASN A 241 -15.04 5.58 -6.67
CA ASN A 241 -15.46 6.95 -6.39
C ASN A 241 -14.27 7.95 -6.33
N ILE A 242 -13.06 7.46 -6.03
CA ILE A 242 -11.83 8.28 -5.98
C ILE A 242 -11.10 8.31 -7.33
N LEU A 243 -11.20 7.23 -8.11
CA LEU A 243 -10.58 7.09 -9.41
C LEU A 243 -11.54 7.54 -10.51
N PRO A 244 -11.09 8.30 -11.52
CA PRO A 244 -11.93 8.53 -12.70
C PRO A 244 -12.22 7.19 -13.39
N GLU A 245 -13.45 7.01 -13.90
CA GLU A 245 -13.84 5.80 -14.66
C GLU A 245 -12.89 5.54 -15.84
N SER A 246 -12.34 6.62 -16.43
CA SER A 246 -11.27 6.57 -17.42
C SER A 246 -10.43 7.86 -17.36
N PRO A 247 -9.12 7.81 -17.03
CA PRO A 247 -8.26 8.98 -17.08
C PRO A 247 -8.14 9.47 -18.52
N LYS A 248 -8.22 10.79 -18.75
CA LYS A 248 -8.12 11.39 -20.09
C LYS A 248 -6.82 11.02 -20.81
N SER A 249 -5.72 10.84 -20.06
CA SER A 249 -4.45 10.41 -20.63
C SER A 249 -4.36 8.89 -20.86
N LYS A 250 -5.27 8.13 -20.23
CA LYS A 250 -5.24 6.66 -20.12
C LYS A 250 -3.97 6.13 -19.44
N ILE A 251 -3.27 6.93 -18.64
CA ILE A 251 -2.09 6.52 -17.89
C ILE A 251 -2.47 6.24 -16.43
N CYS A 252 -1.92 5.16 -15.87
CA CYS A 252 -1.97 4.85 -14.44
C CYS A 252 -0.56 4.81 -13.86
N PHE A 253 -0.25 5.73 -12.94
CA PHE A 253 0.99 5.73 -12.18
C PHE A 253 0.90 4.80 -10.97
N ALA A 254 1.83 3.85 -10.87
CA ALA A 254 2.01 2.98 -9.72
C ALA A 254 3.18 3.47 -8.88
N ILE A 255 2.89 4.00 -7.69
CA ILE A 255 3.89 4.69 -6.86
C ILE A 255 4.24 3.83 -5.63
N LEU A 256 5.49 3.38 -5.55
CA LEU A 256 6.00 2.66 -4.37
C LEU A 256 6.51 3.67 -3.32
N VAL A 257 5.88 3.65 -2.14
CA VAL A 257 6.23 4.51 -0.99
C VAL A 257 6.51 3.69 0.25
N HIS A 258 7.41 4.15 1.11
CA HIS A 258 7.85 3.35 2.27
C HIS A 258 8.20 4.13 3.53
N LYS A 259 8.28 5.47 3.46
CA LYS A 259 8.54 6.33 4.62
C LYS A 259 8.14 7.77 4.34
N ASP A 260 7.98 8.54 5.42
CA ASP A 260 7.75 10.00 5.44
C ASP A 260 6.50 10.45 4.67
N ARG A 261 5.40 10.56 5.42
CA ARG A 261 4.08 10.91 4.90
C ARG A 261 4.04 12.26 4.19
N GLU A 262 4.79 13.25 4.66
CA GLU A 262 4.79 14.59 4.04
C GLU A 262 5.48 14.56 2.68
N LEU A 263 6.55 13.78 2.54
CA LEU A 263 7.21 13.57 1.23
C LEU A 263 6.32 12.80 0.26
N VAL A 264 5.54 11.83 0.75
CA VAL A 264 4.53 11.15 -0.07
C VAL A 264 3.46 12.12 -0.55
N LYS A 265 2.96 13.00 0.33
CA LYS A 265 2.00 14.05 -0.04
C LYS A 265 2.57 14.98 -1.12
N GLN A 266 3.82 15.43 -0.96
CA GLN A 266 4.50 16.25 -1.97
C GLN A 266 4.59 15.56 -3.33
N LEU A 267 4.88 14.25 -3.36
CA LEU A 267 4.89 13.48 -4.60
C LEU A 267 3.50 13.40 -5.23
N ILE A 268 2.46 13.11 -4.45
CA ILE A 268 1.07 13.08 -4.93
C ILE A 268 0.68 14.41 -5.57
N ASP A 269 0.94 15.52 -4.88
CA ASP A 269 0.61 16.86 -5.38
C ASP A 269 1.42 17.21 -6.64
N ASN A 270 2.69 16.78 -6.70
CA ASN A 270 3.54 16.91 -7.87
C ASN A 270 2.99 16.15 -9.08
N VAL A 271 2.57 14.88 -8.93
CA VAL A 271 1.97 14.10 -10.02
C VAL A 271 0.64 14.74 -10.47
N ARG A 272 -0.24 15.12 -9.53
CA ARG A 272 -1.53 15.78 -9.85
C ARG A 272 -1.36 17.05 -10.67
N TYR A 273 -0.27 17.79 -10.47
CA TYR A 273 -0.03 19.03 -11.21
C TYR A 273 0.52 18.81 -12.61
N TYR A 274 1.55 17.97 -12.73
CA TYR A 274 2.27 17.79 -13.98
C TYR A 274 1.62 16.78 -14.91
N CYS A 275 0.85 15.84 -14.35
CA CYS A 275 0.10 14.82 -15.08
C CYS A 275 -1.38 14.78 -14.63
N PRO A 276 -2.13 15.88 -14.82
CA PRO A 276 -3.49 16.03 -14.28
C PRO A 276 -4.54 15.13 -14.96
N ASN A 277 -4.22 14.58 -16.13
CA ASN A 277 -5.13 13.72 -16.89
C ASN A 277 -4.94 12.24 -16.58
N SER A 278 -3.98 11.91 -15.74
CA SER A 278 -3.59 10.55 -15.37
C SER A 278 -4.18 10.14 -14.02
N THR A 279 -4.32 8.83 -13.86
CA THR A 279 -4.61 8.21 -12.58
C THR A 279 -3.32 7.89 -11.84
N MET A 280 -3.35 7.84 -10.51
CA MET A 280 -2.27 7.28 -9.72
C MET A 280 -2.81 6.36 -8.61
N VAL A 281 -2.00 5.40 -8.23
CA VAL A 281 -2.24 4.48 -7.12
C VAL A 281 -0.95 4.29 -6.31
N LEU A 282 -1.10 3.99 -5.03
CA LEU A 282 0.01 3.80 -4.10
C LEU A 282 0.21 2.33 -3.76
N TYR A 283 1.46 1.94 -3.55
CA TYR A 283 1.85 0.73 -2.83
C TYR A 283 2.59 1.11 -1.56
N ASN A 284 2.07 0.71 -0.39
CA ASN A 284 2.75 0.93 0.88
C ASN A 284 3.76 -0.19 1.15
N GLY A 285 5.01 0.04 0.73
CA GLY A 285 6.17 -0.80 1.00
C GLY A 285 6.85 -0.56 2.35
N GLY A 286 6.26 0.29 3.20
CA GLY A 286 6.85 0.76 4.46
C GLY A 286 6.55 -0.12 5.68
N ASN A 287 7.12 0.27 6.82
CA ASN A 287 6.79 -0.35 8.12
C ASN A 287 5.50 0.21 8.74
N ASP A 288 5.15 1.46 8.39
CA ASP A 288 3.97 2.15 8.92
C ASP A 288 2.75 1.83 8.04
N PRO A 289 1.77 1.05 8.53
CA PRO A 289 0.58 0.73 7.75
C PRO A 289 -0.29 1.96 7.46
N THR A 290 -0.19 3.01 8.28
CA THR A 290 -0.99 4.25 8.16
C THR A 290 -0.40 5.29 7.22
N LEU A 291 0.80 5.03 6.66
CA LEU A 291 1.59 5.98 5.85
C LEU A 291 0.75 6.69 4.78
N CYS A 292 -0.15 5.95 4.11
CA CYS A 292 -0.95 6.43 2.99
C CYS A 292 -2.40 6.83 3.35
N GLU A 293 -2.84 6.62 4.59
CA GLU A 293 -4.25 6.85 4.99
C GLU A 293 -4.68 8.29 4.72
N GLY A 294 -5.87 8.54 4.17
CA GLY A 294 -6.40 9.90 4.00
C GLY A 294 -5.62 10.83 3.05
N LEU A 295 -4.73 10.32 2.20
CA LEU A 295 -4.02 11.12 1.17
C LEU A 295 -4.85 11.35 -0.11
N GLY A 296 -6.07 10.79 -0.16
CA GLY A 296 -6.96 10.92 -1.32
C GLY A 296 -6.43 10.22 -2.58
N VAL A 297 -5.65 9.16 -2.39
CA VAL A 297 -5.14 8.29 -3.47
C VAL A 297 -5.36 6.83 -3.06
N PRO A 298 -5.87 5.98 -3.95
CA PRO A 298 -6.05 4.56 -3.68
C PRO A 298 -4.76 3.84 -3.31
N VAL A 299 -4.84 2.90 -2.37
CA VAL A 299 -3.70 2.11 -1.91
C VAL A 299 -3.97 0.64 -2.23
N CYS A 300 -3.02 -0.01 -2.90
CA CYS A 300 -3.16 -1.42 -3.26
C CYS A 300 -3.36 -2.27 -1.99
N PRO A 301 -4.43 -3.09 -1.91
CA PRO A 301 -4.80 -3.79 -0.68
C PRO A 301 -3.81 -4.89 -0.28
N THR A 302 -2.96 -5.35 -1.20
CA THR A 302 -1.88 -6.31 -0.92
C THR A 302 -0.59 -5.64 -0.45
N SER A 303 -0.61 -4.31 -0.27
CA SER A 303 0.51 -3.53 0.26
C SER A 303 1.04 -4.14 1.54
N ARG A 304 2.35 -4.28 1.60
CA ARG A 304 3.10 -4.78 2.75
C ARG A 304 4.50 -4.22 2.69
N LYS A 305 5.21 -4.26 3.82
CA LYS A 305 6.64 -3.97 3.86
C LYS A 305 7.38 -4.75 2.77
N LEU A 306 8.11 -4.01 1.92
CA LEU A 306 9.01 -4.59 0.92
C LEU A 306 10.46 -4.33 1.32
N GLU A 307 11.32 -5.30 1.01
CA GLU A 307 12.74 -5.17 1.23
C GLU A 307 13.40 -4.53 0.02
N ARG A 308 14.38 -3.65 0.27
CA ARG A 308 15.12 -2.98 -0.81
C ARG A 308 15.78 -4.04 -1.70
N GLY A 309 15.49 -3.99 -3.00
CA GLY A 309 16.00 -4.94 -3.98
C GLY A 309 15.07 -6.11 -4.28
N TRP A 310 14.03 -6.32 -3.48
CA TRP A 310 12.98 -7.33 -3.66
C TRP A 310 11.61 -6.66 -3.78
N THR A 311 11.54 -5.66 -4.64
CA THR A 311 10.37 -4.80 -4.84
C THR A 311 9.50 -5.25 -6.02
N THR A 312 10.06 -6.00 -6.97
CA THR A 312 9.46 -6.38 -8.27
C THR A 312 8.01 -6.85 -8.20
N ILE A 313 7.60 -7.54 -7.12
CA ILE A 313 6.24 -8.06 -6.94
C ILE A 313 5.15 -6.99 -6.91
N TYR A 314 5.46 -5.75 -6.50
CA TYR A 314 4.45 -4.70 -6.35
C TYR A 314 3.81 -4.30 -7.68
N PHE A 315 4.55 -4.37 -8.79
CA PHE A 315 4.05 -4.13 -10.14
C PHE A 315 2.94 -5.14 -10.47
N MET A 316 3.23 -6.44 -10.33
CA MET A 316 2.25 -7.52 -10.55
C MET A 316 1.01 -7.37 -9.68
N GLU A 317 1.18 -7.03 -8.41
CA GLU A 317 0.06 -6.89 -7.48
C GLU A 317 -0.83 -5.67 -7.78
N ILE A 318 -0.23 -4.53 -8.15
CA ILE A 318 -1.01 -3.39 -8.63
C ILE A 318 -1.71 -3.73 -9.94
N MET A 319 -1.00 -4.30 -10.92
CA MET A 319 -1.58 -4.67 -12.21
C MET A 319 -2.79 -5.59 -12.03
N GLU A 320 -2.66 -6.63 -11.21
CA GLU A 320 -3.76 -7.55 -10.88
C GLU A 320 -4.93 -6.80 -10.24
N TRP A 321 -4.66 -5.95 -9.26
CA TRP A 321 -5.67 -5.16 -8.58
C TRP A 321 -6.38 -4.16 -9.51
N LEU A 322 -5.66 -3.50 -10.42
CA LEU A 322 -6.24 -2.58 -11.41
C LEU A 322 -7.22 -3.31 -12.33
N GLU A 323 -6.86 -4.52 -12.79
CA GLU A 323 -7.73 -5.34 -13.63
C GLU A 323 -8.94 -5.91 -12.88
N GLU A 324 -8.78 -6.29 -11.61
CA GLU A 324 -9.89 -6.74 -10.74
C GLU A 324 -10.91 -5.61 -10.49
N LEU A 325 -10.45 -4.37 -10.37
CA LEU A 325 -11.32 -3.20 -10.21
C LEU A 325 -12.02 -2.79 -11.51
N GLY A 326 -11.53 -3.25 -12.66
CA GLY A 326 -11.98 -2.81 -13.97
C GLY A 326 -11.64 -1.34 -14.26
N ILE A 327 -10.51 -0.83 -13.73
CA ILE A 327 -10.05 0.53 -14.02
C ILE A 327 -9.59 0.59 -15.47
N GLU A 328 -10.05 1.59 -16.22
CA GLU A 328 -9.57 1.81 -17.58
C GLU A 328 -8.22 2.53 -17.58
N TYR A 329 -7.25 1.97 -18.29
CA TYR A 329 -5.97 2.57 -18.61
C TYR A 329 -5.40 1.90 -19.87
N GLU A 330 -4.46 2.54 -20.54
CA GLU A 330 -3.65 2.00 -21.64
C GLU A 330 -2.21 1.75 -21.20
N TYR A 331 -1.67 2.56 -20.28
CA TYR A 331 -0.28 2.48 -19.86
C TYR A 331 -0.15 2.46 -18.34
N PHE A 332 0.52 1.42 -17.83
CA PHE A 332 0.99 1.31 -16.45
C PHE A 332 2.40 1.90 -16.37
N ILE A 333 2.65 2.84 -15.44
CA ILE A 333 3.96 3.47 -15.27
C ILE A 333 4.39 3.44 -13.81
N ASN A 334 5.56 2.87 -13.51
CA ASN A 334 6.07 2.84 -12.15
C ASN A 334 6.87 4.10 -11.79
N VAL A 335 6.68 4.61 -10.58
CA VAL A 335 7.36 5.81 -10.05
C VAL A 335 7.84 5.55 -8.63
N ASP A 336 9.11 5.80 -8.36
CA ASP A 336 9.69 5.64 -7.02
C ASP A 336 9.45 6.90 -6.15
N SER A 337 9.42 6.71 -4.83
CA SER A 337 9.17 7.80 -3.86
C SER A 337 10.21 8.94 -3.83
N ASP A 338 11.35 8.78 -4.49
CA ASP A 338 12.37 9.83 -4.73
C ASP A 338 12.39 10.34 -6.18
N ALA A 339 11.36 10.09 -6.98
CA ALA A 339 11.18 10.73 -8.27
C ALA A 339 10.28 11.97 -8.15
N LEU A 340 10.48 12.98 -9.00
CA LEU A 340 9.60 14.15 -9.12
C LEU A 340 9.50 14.63 -10.58
N PHE A 341 8.31 15.05 -10.98
CA PHE A 341 8.08 15.76 -12.23
C PHE A 341 8.53 17.23 -12.12
N VAL A 342 9.14 17.74 -13.18
CA VAL A 342 9.74 19.08 -13.23
C VAL A 342 9.21 19.96 -14.35
N LYS A 343 8.41 19.39 -15.28
CA LYS A 343 7.68 20.12 -16.32
C LYS A 343 6.47 19.32 -16.82
N LYS A 344 5.51 20.04 -17.43
CA LYS A 344 4.34 19.44 -18.11
C LYS A 344 4.75 18.78 -19.42
N GLY A 345 3.87 17.97 -19.99
CA GLY A 345 4.10 17.30 -21.29
C GLY A 345 4.43 15.81 -21.21
N TYR A 346 4.48 15.22 -20.01
CA TYR A 346 4.82 13.81 -19.86
C TYR A 346 3.74 12.89 -20.43
N GLU A 347 2.46 13.22 -20.23
CA GLU A 347 1.33 12.43 -20.70
C GLU A 347 1.32 12.34 -22.23
N GLU A 348 1.48 13.50 -22.90
CA GLU A 348 1.57 13.61 -24.35
C GLU A 348 2.81 12.91 -24.90
N PHE A 349 3.94 13.00 -24.18
CA PHE A 349 5.15 12.27 -24.51
C PHE A 349 4.90 10.76 -24.51
N ILE A 350 4.29 10.21 -23.44
CA ILE A 350 3.98 8.78 -23.37
C ILE A 350 3.04 8.36 -24.50
N GLN A 351 1.97 9.10 -24.72
CA GLN A 351 1.02 8.80 -25.80
C GLN A 351 1.65 8.85 -27.18
N ALA A 352 2.57 9.78 -27.43
CA ALA A 352 3.30 9.87 -28.69
C ALA A 352 4.28 8.71 -28.86
N GLN A 353 5.04 8.38 -27.81
CA GLN A 353 6.04 7.32 -27.86
C GLN A 353 5.44 5.92 -27.86
N MET A 354 4.32 5.66 -27.21
CA MET A 354 3.80 4.29 -27.11
C MET A 354 2.90 3.87 -28.29
N LYS A 355 2.82 4.65 -29.38
CA LYS A 355 2.04 4.27 -30.58
C LYS A 355 2.60 3.04 -31.30
N ASP A 356 3.93 2.89 -31.28
CA ASP A 356 4.66 1.85 -32.00
C ASP A 356 5.40 0.87 -31.08
N ALA A 357 5.15 0.95 -29.77
CA ALA A 357 5.77 0.10 -28.76
C ALA A 357 4.76 -0.33 -27.69
N ASP A 358 5.00 -1.49 -27.09
CA ASP A 358 4.16 -2.08 -26.05
C ASP A 358 4.83 -2.00 -24.67
N TYR A 359 6.15 -1.79 -24.65
CA TYR A 359 6.96 -1.56 -23.47
C TYR A 359 8.05 -0.51 -23.76
N MET A 360 8.24 0.45 -22.86
CA MET A 360 9.32 1.45 -22.96
C MET A 360 9.98 1.69 -21.62
N ALA A 361 11.30 1.82 -21.58
CA ALA A 361 12.02 2.11 -20.34
C ALA A 361 13.32 2.88 -20.58
N VAL A 362 13.82 3.56 -19.55
CA VAL A 362 15.10 4.25 -19.58
C VAL A 362 16.23 3.22 -19.61
N LYS A 363 17.29 3.47 -20.39
CA LYS A 363 18.47 2.59 -20.52
C LYS A 363 18.14 1.14 -20.93
N LEU A 364 17.12 0.93 -21.75
CA LEU A 364 16.87 -0.38 -22.36
C LEU A 364 18.05 -0.77 -23.25
N ARG A 365 18.75 -1.85 -22.88
CA ARG A 365 19.92 -2.35 -23.60
C ARG A 365 20.15 -3.84 -23.34
N ILE A 366 21.04 -4.44 -24.12
CA ILE A 366 21.72 -5.67 -23.72
C ILE A 366 22.85 -5.24 -22.77
N PRO A 367 22.81 -5.61 -21.49
CA PRO A 367 23.76 -5.13 -20.51
C PRO A 367 25.13 -5.81 -20.67
N GLU A 368 26.14 -5.15 -20.11
CA GLU A 368 27.51 -5.62 -20.01
C GLU A 368 27.60 -6.89 -19.13
N GLU A 369 28.59 -7.77 -19.37
CA GLU A 369 28.68 -9.07 -18.68
C GLU A 369 28.86 -8.96 -17.15
N ASP A 370 29.45 -7.85 -16.71
CA ASP A 370 29.79 -7.52 -15.33
C ASP A 370 28.71 -6.65 -14.64
N TRP A 371 27.62 -6.33 -15.33
CA TRP A 371 26.53 -5.54 -14.75
C TRP A 371 26.01 -6.19 -13.46
N TYR A 372 25.98 -5.40 -12.38
CA TYR A 372 25.67 -5.88 -11.03
C TYR A 372 24.36 -6.67 -10.95
N ILE A 373 23.27 -6.16 -11.53
CA ILE A 373 21.97 -6.84 -11.55
C ILE A 373 22.02 -8.13 -12.38
N GLY A 374 22.74 -8.11 -13.49
CA GLY A 374 23.00 -9.32 -14.29
C GLY A 374 23.72 -10.40 -13.46
N ASN A 375 24.67 -10.02 -12.62
CA ASN A 375 25.35 -10.92 -11.69
C ASN A 375 24.45 -11.43 -10.56
N GLU A 376 23.57 -10.59 -10.02
CA GLU A 376 22.56 -10.99 -9.03
C GLU A 376 21.58 -12.03 -9.59
N LEU A 377 21.20 -11.91 -10.86
CA LEU A 377 20.33 -12.88 -11.54
C LEU A 377 21.00 -14.23 -11.80
N LYS A 378 22.33 -14.26 -11.97
CA LYS A 378 23.07 -15.53 -12.13
C LYS A 378 22.92 -16.42 -10.89
N LYS A 379 22.74 -15.83 -9.69
CA LYS A 379 22.49 -16.57 -8.43
C LYS A 379 21.23 -17.42 -8.48
N ASP A 380 20.26 -17.03 -9.33
CA ASP A 380 18.94 -17.64 -9.43
C ASP A 380 18.60 -18.04 -10.88
N ARG A 381 19.64 -18.34 -11.66
CA ARG A 381 19.54 -18.58 -13.11
C ARG A 381 18.52 -19.65 -13.48
N LYS A 382 18.41 -20.72 -12.67
CA LYS A 382 17.48 -21.83 -12.95
C LYS A 382 16.02 -21.36 -12.94
N ARG A 383 15.65 -20.48 -11.99
CA ARG A 383 14.31 -19.90 -11.89
C ARG A 383 14.00 -19.03 -13.10
N TRP A 384 14.88 -18.08 -13.41
CA TRP A 384 14.65 -17.15 -14.52
C TRP A 384 14.66 -17.83 -15.89
N LYS A 385 15.54 -18.81 -16.11
CA LYS A 385 15.56 -19.61 -17.35
C LYS A 385 14.28 -20.45 -17.54
N ALA A 386 13.54 -20.75 -16.47
CA ALA A 386 12.26 -21.46 -16.56
C ALA A 386 11.07 -20.54 -16.91
N ILE A 387 11.34 -19.22 -17.07
CA ILE A 387 10.33 -18.19 -17.29
C ILE A 387 10.54 -17.49 -18.63
N PHE A 388 11.77 -17.05 -18.95
CA PHE A 388 12.10 -16.38 -20.21
C PHE A 388 13.51 -16.73 -20.69
N ASN A 389 13.76 -16.49 -21.97
CA ASN A 389 15.07 -16.70 -22.56
C ASN A 389 16.09 -15.68 -22.03
N LEU A 390 17.26 -16.17 -21.64
CA LEU A 390 18.36 -15.35 -21.11
C LEU A 390 19.36 -14.92 -22.20
N LYS A 391 19.04 -15.12 -23.49
CA LYS A 391 19.91 -14.73 -24.62
C LYS A 391 19.09 -14.36 -25.89
N PRO A 392 19.14 -13.10 -26.38
CA PRO A 392 19.73 -11.94 -25.71
C PRO A 392 18.95 -11.61 -24.43
N PHE A 393 19.65 -11.06 -23.45
CA PHE A 393 19.10 -10.68 -22.16
C PHE A 393 19.02 -9.15 -22.08
N TYR A 394 17.87 -8.62 -21.70
CA TYR A 394 17.64 -7.18 -21.65
C TYR A 394 17.70 -6.65 -20.22
N GLY A 395 18.26 -5.45 -20.06
CA GLY A 395 18.24 -4.68 -18.82
C GLY A 395 17.69 -3.28 -19.06
N VAL A 396 17.02 -2.74 -18.06
CA VAL A 396 16.48 -1.37 -18.03
C VAL A 396 16.86 -0.68 -16.73
N PHE A 397 16.52 0.60 -16.59
CA PHE A 397 16.50 1.26 -15.30
C PHE A 397 15.10 1.14 -14.67
N ASN A 398 15.02 0.94 -13.34
CA ASN A 398 13.74 0.62 -12.70
C ASN A 398 12.70 1.73 -12.85
N VAL A 399 13.05 3.00 -12.64
CA VAL A 399 12.08 4.11 -12.58
C VAL A 399 11.61 4.51 -13.98
N GLY A 400 10.28 4.63 -14.16
CA GLY A 400 9.69 5.08 -15.42
C GLY A 400 9.61 4.00 -16.48
N GLN A 401 9.42 2.73 -16.10
CA GLN A 401 9.01 1.71 -17.06
C GLN A 401 7.55 1.95 -17.43
N VAL A 402 7.27 1.90 -18.73
CA VAL A 402 5.96 2.13 -19.34
C VAL A 402 5.51 0.82 -19.95
N ILE A 403 4.43 0.26 -19.43
CA ILE A 403 3.95 -1.07 -19.77
C ILE A 403 2.54 -0.93 -20.31
N SER A 404 2.31 -1.31 -21.57
CA SER A 404 0.98 -1.25 -22.17
C SER A 404 0.05 -2.28 -21.54
N ARG A 405 -1.25 -1.98 -21.51
CA ARG A 405 -2.28 -2.89 -20.99
C ARG A 405 -2.29 -4.28 -21.66
N PRO A 406 -2.02 -4.43 -22.97
CA PRO A 406 -1.82 -5.76 -23.57
C PRO A 406 -0.70 -6.57 -22.90
N VAL A 407 0.44 -5.96 -22.58
CA VAL A 407 1.52 -6.62 -21.84
C VAL A 407 1.03 -7.00 -20.44
N VAL A 408 0.34 -6.10 -19.74
CA VAL A 408 -0.24 -6.38 -18.43
C VAL A 408 -1.20 -7.58 -18.48
N LYS A 409 -2.12 -7.62 -19.45
CA LYS A 409 -3.06 -8.74 -19.63
C LYS A 409 -2.34 -10.06 -19.87
N ALA A 410 -1.27 -10.05 -20.69
CA ALA A 410 -0.49 -11.24 -20.94
C ALA A 410 0.27 -11.70 -19.68
N LEU A 411 0.81 -10.80 -18.86
CA LEU A 411 1.43 -11.15 -17.58
C LEU A 411 0.43 -11.77 -16.58
N LEU A 412 -0.81 -11.28 -16.59
CA LEU A 412 -1.88 -11.70 -15.69
C LEU A 412 -2.72 -12.87 -16.19
N ASP A 413 -2.35 -13.47 -17.32
CA ASP A 413 -3.00 -14.67 -17.86
C ASP A 413 -3.13 -15.76 -16.77
N PRO A 414 -4.33 -16.37 -16.56
CA PRO A 414 -4.55 -17.31 -15.47
C PRO A 414 -3.59 -18.50 -15.42
N GLU A 415 -3.12 -19.00 -16.57
CA GLU A 415 -2.20 -20.14 -16.64
C GLU A 415 -0.77 -19.75 -16.20
N ARG A 416 -0.41 -18.47 -16.35
CA ARG A 416 0.95 -17.97 -16.10
C ARG A 416 1.09 -17.17 -14.81
N LYS A 417 0.07 -16.37 -14.45
CA LYS A 417 0.11 -15.36 -13.37
C LYS A 417 0.66 -15.92 -12.06
N GLN A 418 0.14 -17.06 -11.61
CA GLN A 418 0.54 -17.64 -10.33
C GLN A 418 2.00 -18.09 -10.34
N LYS A 419 2.47 -18.67 -11.46
CA LYS A 419 3.88 -19.08 -11.62
C LYS A 419 4.82 -17.88 -11.55
N LEU A 420 4.46 -16.76 -12.20
CA LEU A 420 5.24 -15.53 -12.18
C LEU A 420 5.29 -14.92 -10.78
N LYS A 421 4.14 -14.81 -10.10
CA LYS A 421 4.07 -14.28 -8.73
C LYS A 421 4.93 -15.10 -7.77
N ASN A 422 4.85 -16.43 -7.82
CA ASN A 422 5.67 -17.31 -6.99
C ASN A 422 7.17 -17.08 -7.26
N ALA A 423 7.57 -16.99 -8.54
CA ALA A 423 8.96 -16.72 -8.89
C ALA A 423 9.47 -15.37 -8.36
N LEU A 424 8.64 -14.32 -8.42
CA LEU A 424 8.98 -13.00 -7.87
C LEU A 424 9.01 -12.97 -6.34
N ILE A 425 8.18 -13.77 -5.66
CA ILE A 425 8.14 -13.83 -4.19
C ILE A 425 9.33 -14.65 -3.65
N GLU A 426 9.70 -15.72 -4.34
CA GLU A 426 10.74 -16.65 -3.90
C GLU A 426 12.14 -16.29 -4.39
N THR A 427 12.26 -15.26 -5.23
CA THR A 427 13.55 -14.83 -5.77
C THR A 427 14.53 -14.42 -4.68
N ILE A 428 15.77 -14.87 -4.82
CA ILE A 428 16.91 -14.39 -4.03
C ILE A 428 17.72 -13.33 -4.79
N SER A 429 17.43 -13.09 -6.06
CA SER A 429 18.11 -12.09 -6.89
C SER A 429 17.63 -10.69 -6.56
N PHE A 430 18.60 -9.82 -6.25
CA PHE A 430 18.40 -8.40 -6.03
C PHE A 430 18.16 -7.64 -7.35
N GLY A 431 17.24 -6.67 -7.35
CA GLY A 431 17.00 -5.73 -8.46
C GLY A 431 16.36 -6.37 -9.69
N THR A 432 15.53 -7.39 -9.48
CA THR A 432 14.84 -8.11 -10.57
C THR A 432 13.85 -7.25 -11.34
N ASP A 433 13.48 -6.09 -10.81
CA ASP A 433 12.63 -5.07 -11.44
C ASP A 433 13.28 -4.40 -12.66
N GLU A 434 14.61 -4.36 -12.72
CA GLU A 434 15.38 -3.86 -13.87
C GLU A 434 15.45 -4.86 -15.04
N VAL A 435 14.80 -6.03 -14.90
CA VAL A 435 14.99 -7.15 -15.82
C VAL A 435 13.69 -7.90 -16.13
N PHE A 436 12.93 -8.26 -15.10
CA PHE A 436 11.84 -9.21 -15.23
C PHE A 436 10.80 -8.75 -16.26
N TYR A 437 10.31 -7.51 -16.15
CA TYR A 437 9.23 -7.02 -17.02
C TYR A 437 9.66 -6.82 -18.47
N VAL A 438 10.88 -6.30 -18.73
CA VAL A 438 11.38 -6.13 -20.10
C VAL A 438 11.58 -7.49 -20.80
N ASN A 439 12.15 -8.48 -20.11
CA ASN A 439 12.37 -9.79 -20.71
C ASN A 439 11.06 -10.56 -20.87
N MET A 440 10.09 -10.41 -19.97
CA MET A 440 8.76 -10.96 -20.17
C MET A 440 8.03 -10.33 -21.35
N ALA A 441 8.15 -9.01 -21.56
CA ALA A 441 7.58 -8.36 -22.73
C ALA A 441 8.15 -8.95 -24.03
N VAL A 442 9.48 -9.12 -24.10
CA VAL A 442 10.14 -9.75 -25.27
C VAL A 442 9.74 -11.22 -25.43
N GLU A 443 9.74 -12.01 -24.36
CA GLU A 443 9.35 -13.43 -24.38
C GLU A 443 7.92 -13.63 -24.90
N LEU A 444 7.02 -12.71 -24.56
CA LEU A 444 5.63 -12.71 -24.99
C LEU A 444 5.40 -12.08 -26.37
N GLY A 445 6.48 -11.69 -27.07
CA GLY A 445 6.42 -11.18 -28.45
C GLY A 445 6.04 -9.71 -28.58
N PHE A 446 6.13 -8.93 -27.50
CA PHE A 446 5.79 -7.50 -27.52
C PHE A 446 6.96 -6.62 -27.96
N ARG A 447 6.65 -5.47 -28.55
CA ARG A 447 7.65 -4.51 -29.02
C ARG A 447 8.18 -3.68 -27.86
N VAL A 448 9.50 -3.70 -27.67
CA VAL A 448 10.18 -2.97 -26.60
C VAL A 448 11.05 -1.86 -27.18
N LYS A 449 11.14 -0.71 -26.51
CA LYS A 449 12.08 0.37 -26.89
C LYS A 449 12.65 1.15 -25.71
N SER A 450 13.78 1.84 -25.95
CA SER A 450 14.33 2.78 -24.98
C SER A 450 13.62 4.14 -25.08
N TYR A 451 13.69 4.94 -24.01
CA TYR A 451 13.35 6.36 -24.08
C TYR A 451 14.20 7.04 -25.17
N PRO A 452 13.60 7.90 -26.03
CA PRO A 452 14.29 8.42 -27.21
C PRO A 452 15.32 9.51 -26.89
N ASN A 453 15.18 10.21 -25.75
CA ASN A 453 16.01 11.36 -25.42
C ASN A 453 17.10 10.97 -24.42
N LYS A 454 18.37 11.22 -24.78
CA LYS A 454 19.54 10.96 -23.92
C LYS A 454 19.50 11.73 -22.60
N MET A 455 18.77 12.84 -22.53
CA MET A 455 18.58 13.59 -21.29
C MET A 455 17.75 12.81 -20.27
N ASP A 456 16.83 11.94 -20.70
CA ASP A 456 16.05 11.10 -19.79
C ASP A 456 16.98 10.14 -19.02
N GLU A 457 18.03 9.60 -19.66
CA GLU A 457 19.02 8.76 -18.97
C GLU A 457 19.88 9.53 -17.96
N LYS A 458 20.03 10.86 -18.13
CA LYS A 458 20.75 11.73 -17.19
C LYS A 458 19.86 12.16 -16.03
N MET A 459 18.58 12.39 -16.31
CA MET A 459 17.57 12.86 -15.37
C MET A 459 16.94 11.72 -14.58
N ILE A 460 16.88 10.51 -15.11
CA ILE A 460 16.30 9.31 -14.50
C ILE A 460 17.43 8.27 -14.38
N ARG A 461 18.16 8.35 -13.26
CA ARG A 461 19.40 7.58 -13.04
C ARG A 461 19.48 7.05 -11.62
N TYR A 462 20.40 6.13 -11.34
CA TYR A 462 20.61 5.65 -9.97
C TYR A 462 21.26 6.71 -9.08
N ARG A 463 22.54 7.01 -9.28
CA ARG A 463 23.34 7.98 -8.53
C ARG A 463 24.37 8.60 -9.50
N PRO A 464 24.96 9.76 -9.18
CA PRO A 464 24.80 10.57 -7.96
C PRO A 464 23.45 11.31 -7.89
N TYR A 465 23.10 11.81 -6.68
CA TYR A 465 22.03 12.78 -6.52
C TYR A 465 22.37 14.08 -7.24
N PHE A 466 21.34 14.82 -7.67
CA PHE A 466 21.52 16.11 -8.32
C PHE A 466 22.10 17.14 -7.36
N THR A 467 22.98 18.00 -7.89
CA THR A 467 23.24 19.30 -7.27
C THR A 467 22.24 20.32 -7.80
N VAL A 468 22.05 21.43 -7.08
CA VAL A 468 21.21 22.53 -7.59
C VAL A 468 21.76 23.07 -8.92
N LYS A 469 23.09 23.22 -9.02
CA LYS A 469 23.76 23.70 -10.23
C LYS A 469 23.48 22.80 -11.44
N GLU A 470 23.58 21.48 -11.23
CA GLU A 470 23.27 20.49 -12.26
C GLU A 470 21.79 20.53 -12.66
N MET A 471 20.87 20.54 -11.69
CA MET A 471 19.43 20.60 -11.97
C MET A 471 19.06 21.84 -12.79
N ILE A 472 19.57 23.02 -12.43
CA ILE A 472 19.32 24.25 -13.19
C ILE A 472 19.90 24.13 -14.61
N SER A 473 21.10 23.56 -14.77
CA SER A 473 21.69 23.33 -16.10
C SER A 473 20.80 22.45 -16.97
N TYR A 474 20.24 21.37 -16.42
CA TYR A 474 19.33 20.49 -17.15
C TYR A 474 17.98 21.14 -17.45
N LEU A 475 17.39 21.87 -16.51
CA LEU A 475 16.12 22.57 -16.71
C LEU A 475 16.19 23.62 -17.82
N ASN A 476 17.36 24.22 -18.03
CA ASN A 476 17.61 25.20 -19.10
C ASN A 476 17.83 24.60 -20.50
N ARG A 477 17.89 23.26 -20.65
CA ARG A 477 18.04 22.62 -21.96
C ARG A 477 16.70 22.46 -22.66
N ALA A 478 16.69 22.64 -23.99
CA ALA A 478 15.48 22.48 -24.81
C ALA A 478 14.91 21.06 -24.73
N GLU A 479 15.78 20.05 -24.77
CA GLU A 479 15.43 18.62 -24.66
C GLU A 479 15.46 18.13 -23.19
N ASN A 480 14.96 18.90 -22.24
CA ASN A 480 14.93 18.45 -20.84
C ASN A 480 13.91 17.32 -20.61
N SER A 481 14.09 16.54 -19.55
CA SER A 481 13.16 15.46 -19.16
C SER A 481 11.99 16.01 -18.34
N CYS A 482 10.82 15.37 -18.42
CA CYS A 482 9.70 15.72 -17.53
C CYS A 482 9.85 15.15 -16.13
N LEU A 483 10.56 14.04 -15.96
CA LEU A 483 10.71 13.30 -14.71
C LEU A 483 12.17 13.33 -14.30
N CYS A 484 12.44 13.46 -13.00
CA CYS A 484 13.78 13.33 -12.45
C CYS A 484 13.83 12.32 -11.30
N HIS A 485 14.91 11.56 -11.25
CA HIS A 485 15.25 10.62 -10.20
C HIS A 485 16.79 10.45 -10.17
N PRO A 486 17.44 10.50 -8.99
CA PRO A 486 16.85 10.57 -7.66
C PRO A 486 16.82 11.99 -7.08
N VAL A 487 15.78 12.31 -6.30
CA VAL A 487 15.71 13.53 -5.48
C VAL A 487 15.71 13.13 -4.01
N ILE A 488 16.64 13.67 -3.22
CA ILE A 488 16.83 13.31 -1.81
C ILE A 488 15.51 13.45 -1.03
N ARG A 489 15.12 12.38 -0.33
CA ARG A 489 13.93 12.32 0.54
C ARG A 489 14.18 13.03 1.87
N ASP A 490 14.35 14.34 1.77
CA ASP A 490 14.48 15.30 2.87
C ASP A 490 13.80 16.62 2.44
N GLN A 491 12.92 17.16 3.27
CA GLN A 491 12.26 18.44 3.00
C GLN A 491 13.24 19.62 2.97
N ALA A 492 14.40 19.48 3.63
CA ALA A 492 15.44 20.49 3.63
C ALA A 492 16.29 20.49 2.34
N ASP A 493 16.23 19.43 1.53
CA ASP A 493 17.05 19.26 0.34
C ASP A 493 16.84 20.40 -0.67
N PRO A 494 17.91 21.08 -1.11
CA PRO A 494 17.77 22.26 -1.96
C PRO A 494 17.32 21.92 -3.38
N VAL A 495 17.58 20.72 -3.91
CA VAL A 495 17.04 20.33 -5.23
C VAL A 495 15.54 20.08 -5.14
N ARG A 496 15.08 19.39 -4.10
CA ARG A 496 13.65 19.20 -3.82
C ARG A 496 12.94 20.55 -3.67
N LYS A 497 13.50 21.45 -2.85
CA LYS A 497 12.97 22.82 -2.72
C LYS A 497 12.93 23.54 -4.07
N LEU A 498 13.96 23.41 -4.90
CA LEU A 498 13.97 24.04 -6.23
C LEU A 498 12.81 23.52 -7.07
N ILE A 499 12.65 22.20 -7.18
CA ILE A 499 11.61 21.55 -7.98
C ILE A 499 10.23 21.99 -7.53
N LEU A 500 9.97 21.97 -6.22
CA LEU A 500 8.69 22.44 -5.68
C LEU A 500 8.47 23.91 -6.07
N ASN A 501 9.48 24.76 -5.90
CA ASN A 501 9.36 26.19 -6.19
C ASN A 501 9.29 26.57 -7.69
N LEU A 502 9.48 25.63 -8.62
CA LEU A 502 9.31 25.94 -10.05
C LEU A 502 7.91 26.49 -10.35
N GLU A 503 6.91 26.06 -9.58
CA GLU A 503 5.50 26.36 -9.78
C GLU A 503 4.85 26.76 -8.44
N HIS A 504 5.14 28.00 -8.02
CA HIS A 504 4.75 28.56 -6.72
C HIS A 504 3.25 28.43 -6.38
N GLU A 505 2.37 28.60 -7.38
CA GLU A 505 0.92 28.54 -7.15
C GLU A 505 0.45 27.17 -6.66
N LEU A 506 1.07 26.08 -7.11
CA LEU A 506 0.67 24.73 -6.72
C LEU A 506 0.85 24.51 -5.21
N ASN A 507 2.06 24.74 -4.71
CA ASN A 507 2.39 24.37 -3.33
C ASN A 507 1.72 25.28 -2.29
N THR A 508 1.32 26.47 -2.74
CA THR A 508 0.75 27.50 -1.87
C THR A 508 -0.77 27.47 -1.88
N LYS A 509 -1.39 26.80 -2.87
CA LYS A 509 -2.84 26.62 -2.96
C LYS A 509 -3.44 25.96 -1.73
N GLN A 510 -2.77 24.97 -1.14
CA GLN A 510 -3.25 24.34 0.10
C GLN A 510 -3.32 25.35 1.27
N TYR A 511 -2.43 26.35 1.28
CA TYR A 511 -2.41 27.43 2.27
C TYR A 511 -3.35 28.58 1.90
N LYS A 512 -4.07 28.49 0.77
CA LYS A 512 -5.16 29.39 0.36
C LYS A 512 -6.52 28.82 0.79
N SER A 513 -6.66 28.45 2.06
CA SER A 513 -7.86 27.83 2.65
C SER A 513 -8.44 28.71 3.76
N LYS A 514 -9.78 28.70 3.91
CA LYS A 514 -10.53 29.41 4.97
C LYS A 514 -10.12 29.03 6.40
N GLU A 515 -9.42 27.92 6.55
CA GLU A 515 -8.87 27.45 7.83
C GLU A 515 -7.70 28.31 8.34
N TYR A 516 -7.04 29.07 7.46
CA TYR A 516 -5.87 29.86 7.81
C TYR A 516 -6.22 31.34 8.07
N PRO A 517 -5.55 32.00 9.03
CA PRO A 517 -5.88 33.37 9.44
C PRO A 517 -5.50 34.46 8.43
N TRP A 518 -4.87 34.10 7.31
CA TRP A 518 -4.52 34.99 6.21
C TRP A 518 -5.38 34.77 4.97
N TYR A 519 -6.40 33.91 5.04
CA TYR A 519 -7.27 33.66 3.91
C TYR A 519 -7.97 34.94 3.45
N GLU A 520 -8.02 35.11 2.14
CA GLU A 520 -8.81 36.13 1.47
C GLU A 520 -9.60 35.48 0.33
N ASP A 521 -10.86 35.88 0.12
CA ASP A 521 -11.71 35.30 -0.93
C ASP A 521 -11.14 35.52 -2.34
N ASN A 522 -10.44 36.65 -2.56
CA ASN A 522 -9.79 36.93 -3.82
C ASN A 522 -8.39 36.33 -3.87
N SER A 523 -8.24 35.19 -4.56
CA SER A 523 -6.97 34.46 -4.70
C SER A 523 -5.84 35.26 -5.36
N ASN A 524 -6.16 36.31 -6.12
CA ASN A 524 -5.18 37.19 -6.77
C ASN A 524 -4.66 38.26 -5.82
N ASN A 525 -5.39 38.53 -4.74
CA ASN A 525 -5.04 39.57 -3.78
C ASN A 525 -3.92 39.14 -2.83
N TYR A 526 -3.64 37.83 -2.70
CA TYR A 526 -2.59 37.34 -1.82
C TYR A 526 -1.76 36.18 -2.40
N SER A 527 -0.52 36.09 -1.93
CA SER A 527 0.41 34.98 -2.22
C SER A 527 1.13 34.58 -0.94
N VAL A 528 1.33 33.29 -0.76
CA VAL A 528 1.88 32.70 0.46
C VAL A 528 3.24 32.10 0.15
N SER A 529 4.25 32.26 1.00
CA SER A 529 5.54 31.58 0.81
C SER A 529 5.41 30.08 1.08
N LEU A 530 6.41 29.28 0.68
CA LEU A 530 6.55 27.96 1.30
C LEU A 530 6.78 28.13 2.81
N PRO A 531 6.11 27.33 3.66
CA PRO A 531 6.39 27.36 5.08
C PRO A 531 7.76 26.73 5.36
N ILE A 532 8.41 27.21 6.41
CA ILE A 532 9.63 26.60 6.94
C ILE A 532 9.39 26.20 8.39
N LYS A 533 10.02 25.11 8.84
CA LYS A 533 10.22 24.90 10.28
C LYS A 533 11.45 25.65 10.71
N SER A 534 11.30 26.62 11.62
CA SER A 534 12.44 27.37 12.14
C SER A 534 13.19 26.59 13.21
N LYS A 535 14.42 27.02 13.51
CA LYS A 535 15.19 26.53 14.67
C LYS A 535 14.48 26.74 16.01
N PHE A 536 13.50 27.63 16.06
CA PHE A 536 12.68 27.88 17.24
C PHE A 536 11.54 26.87 17.41
N GLY A 537 11.36 25.93 16.48
CA GLY A 537 10.34 24.87 16.54
C GLY A 537 8.97 25.27 15.98
N ASN A 538 8.82 26.49 15.51
CA ASN A 538 7.58 26.99 14.92
C ASN A 538 7.47 26.63 13.43
N SER A 539 6.24 26.55 12.93
CA SER A 539 5.97 26.64 11.50
C SER A 539 5.84 28.11 11.11
N GLU A 540 6.70 28.58 10.21
CA GLU A 540 6.84 29.99 9.88
C GLU A 540 6.45 30.23 8.41
N ILE A 541 5.71 31.31 8.13
CA ILE A 541 5.24 31.61 6.78
C ILE A 541 5.12 33.12 6.53
N VAL A 542 5.36 33.55 5.30
CA VAL A 542 5.20 34.95 4.89
C VAL A 542 4.10 35.06 3.85
N VAL A 543 3.17 35.97 4.09
CA VAL A 543 2.03 36.21 3.20
C VAL A 543 2.13 37.62 2.65
N ARG A 544 2.07 37.73 1.32
CA ARG A 544 1.76 38.98 0.64
C ARG A 544 0.25 39.13 0.60
N SER A 545 -0.29 40.19 1.19
CA SER A 545 -1.69 40.62 1.05
C SER A 545 -1.72 42.01 0.41
N GLY A 546 -2.37 42.12 -0.74
CA GLY A 546 -2.23 43.27 -1.64
C GLY A 546 -0.77 43.55 -1.96
N SER A 547 -0.28 44.74 -1.63
CA SER A 547 1.13 45.10 -1.77
C SER A 547 1.95 45.02 -0.48
N SER A 548 1.48 44.31 0.54
CA SER A 548 2.09 44.28 1.88
C SER A 548 2.57 42.88 2.25
N LEU A 549 3.69 42.76 2.96
CA LEU A 549 4.17 41.49 3.52
C LEU A 549 3.90 41.41 5.02
N VAL A 550 3.41 40.25 5.45
CA VAL A 550 3.16 39.93 6.85
C VAL A 550 3.72 38.55 7.15
N HIS A 551 4.38 38.44 8.31
CA HIS A 551 4.87 37.17 8.82
C HIS A 551 3.85 36.56 9.79
N TYR A 552 3.56 35.27 9.60
CA TYR A 552 2.70 34.45 10.44
C TYR A 552 3.51 33.26 10.96
N TYR A 553 3.17 32.80 12.17
CA TYR A 553 3.84 31.64 12.76
C TYR A 553 2.89 30.81 13.61
N GLN A 554 3.01 29.51 13.51
CA GLN A 554 2.29 28.56 14.33
C GLN A 554 3.22 28.09 15.44
N ASP A 555 2.80 28.27 16.69
CA ASP A 555 3.52 27.72 17.83
C ASP A 555 3.40 26.18 17.87
N PRO A 556 4.23 25.48 18.67
CA PRO A 556 4.16 24.02 18.79
C PRO A 556 2.81 23.48 19.29
N ASN A 557 1.97 24.33 19.89
CA ASN A 557 0.62 23.98 20.35
C ASN A 557 -0.42 24.12 19.22
N GLY A 558 -0.02 24.50 18.01
CA GLY A 558 -0.88 24.59 16.85
C GLY A 558 -1.59 25.94 16.68
N LYS A 559 -1.33 26.95 17.52
CA LYS A 559 -1.98 28.26 17.41
C LYS A 559 -1.20 29.16 16.47
N TRP A 560 -1.90 29.72 15.48
CA TRP A 560 -1.35 30.73 14.57
C TRP A 560 -1.33 32.11 15.21
N ASN A 561 -0.20 32.80 15.02
CA ASN A 561 0.07 34.16 15.45
C ASN A 561 0.47 35.01 14.23
N LYS A 562 0.25 36.32 14.34
CA LYS A 562 0.48 37.28 13.26
C LYS A 562 1.38 38.42 13.76
N SER A 563 2.40 38.75 12.98
CA SER A 563 3.25 39.92 13.22
C SER A 563 2.64 41.21 12.64
N LYS A 564 3.24 42.36 12.96
CA LYS A 564 2.94 43.61 12.25
C LYS A 564 3.40 43.49 10.79
N THR A 565 2.72 44.19 9.88
CA THR A 565 3.18 44.37 8.50
C THR A 565 4.60 44.94 8.50
N PHE A 566 5.54 44.23 7.87
CA PHE A 566 6.95 44.62 7.88
C PHE A 566 7.42 45.21 6.54
N ALA A 567 6.66 45.02 5.46
CA ALA A 567 6.97 45.61 4.16
C ALA A 567 5.71 46.02 3.38
N LYS A 568 5.87 47.02 2.51
CA LYS A 568 4.86 47.49 1.54
C LYS A 568 5.52 47.71 0.17
N GLY A 569 4.70 47.79 -0.88
CA GLY A 569 5.17 48.04 -2.25
C GLY A 569 5.68 46.81 -2.98
N VAL A 570 5.24 45.60 -2.59
CA VAL A 570 5.59 44.34 -3.27
C VAL A 570 4.50 43.90 -4.25
N ILE A 571 4.87 43.14 -5.28
CA ILE A 571 3.95 42.55 -6.26
C ILE A 571 4.19 41.06 -6.51
N GLY A 572 5.36 40.54 -6.12
CA GLY A 572 5.74 39.15 -6.40
C GLY A 572 5.33 38.15 -5.33
N ASN A 573 5.72 36.90 -5.55
CA ASN A 573 5.64 35.84 -4.57
C ASN A 573 6.77 35.98 -3.53
N PRO A 574 6.48 35.96 -2.22
CA PRO A 574 7.52 36.05 -1.21
C PRO A 574 8.28 34.72 -1.10
N ILE A 575 9.60 34.80 -1.23
CA ILE A 575 10.50 33.68 -0.92
C ILE A 575 11.02 33.88 0.49
N PHE A 576 10.88 32.85 1.33
CA PHE A 576 11.16 32.91 2.75
C PHE A 576 12.16 31.83 3.16
N PHE A 577 13.14 32.21 3.99
CA PHE A 577 14.16 31.29 4.47
C PHE A 577 14.73 31.72 5.83
N GLU A 578 15.36 30.79 6.53
CA GLU A 578 16.13 31.03 7.75
C GLU A 578 17.63 30.81 7.46
N ASN A 579 18.48 31.72 7.95
CA ASN A 579 19.94 31.60 7.82
C ASN A 579 20.57 30.85 9.02
N ASN A 580 21.90 30.65 8.98
CA ASN A 580 22.59 29.89 10.04
C ASN A 580 22.52 30.55 11.42
N SER A 581 22.43 31.88 11.46
CA SER A 581 22.35 32.66 12.69
C SER A 581 20.92 32.71 13.27
N GLY A 582 19.97 32.00 12.66
CA GLY A 582 18.56 31.99 13.07
C GLY A 582 17.78 33.23 12.62
N GLN A 583 18.34 34.05 11.73
CA GLN A 583 17.66 35.22 11.19
C GLN A 583 16.78 34.81 10.01
N PHE A 584 15.70 35.57 9.82
CA PHE A 584 14.71 35.30 8.78
C PHE A 584 14.92 36.23 7.59
N GLY A 585 15.09 35.66 6.40
CA GLY A 585 15.25 36.40 5.15
C GLY A 585 14.01 36.31 4.28
N VAL A 586 13.59 37.43 3.69
CA VAL A 586 12.47 37.49 2.74
C VAL A 586 12.91 38.19 1.47
N ILE A 587 12.56 37.60 0.33
CA ILE A 587 12.85 38.13 -1.01
C ILE A 587 11.54 38.28 -1.75
N CYS A 588 11.27 39.44 -2.32
CA CYS A 588 10.05 39.67 -3.09
C CYS A 588 10.23 40.75 -4.16
N LYS A 589 9.52 40.60 -5.28
CA LYS A 589 9.51 41.58 -6.37
C LYS A 589 8.80 42.86 -5.94
N LEU A 590 9.39 44.01 -6.28
CA LEU A 590 8.88 45.34 -5.93
C LEU A 590 7.98 45.90 -7.03
N LYS A 591 6.98 46.70 -6.66
CA LYS A 591 6.11 47.43 -7.58
C LYS A 591 6.88 48.44 -8.44
N THR A 592 7.96 48.99 -7.89
CA THR A 592 8.84 49.96 -8.54
C THR A 592 9.82 49.33 -9.53
N GLY A 593 9.81 48.00 -9.69
CA GLY A 593 10.84 47.26 -10.40
C GLY A 593 11.95 46.76 -9.47
N GLY A 594 12.63 45.68 -9.87
CA GLY A 594 13.64 45.02 -9.05
C GLY A 594 13.09 44.15 -7.93
N ILE A 595 13.98 43.81 -7.00
CA ILE A 595 13.72 42.89 -5.90
C ILE A 595 14.11 43.54 -4.57
N GLY A 596 13.25 43.40 -3.57
CA GLY A 596 13.53 43.78 -2.20
C GLY A 596 13.99 42.58 -1.38
N PHE A 597 14.99 42.79 -0.54
CA PHE A 597 15.47 41.84 0.45
C PHE A 597 15.26 42.39 1.85
N TRP A 598 14.55 41.65 2.70
CA TRP A 598 14.34 41.97 4.11
C TRP A 598 14.98 40.92 5.01
N LEU A 599 15.50 41.36 6.16
CA LEU A 599 16.10 40.49 7.16
C LEU A 599 15.50 40.79 8.53
N ARG A 600 14.99 39.77 9.23
CA ARG A 600 14.57 39.88 10.62
C ARG A 600 15.70 39.42 11.53
N ASP A 601 16.08 40.27 12.46
CA ASP A 601 17.07 39.92 13.47
C ASP A 601 16.39 39.28 14.69
N ASN A 602 16.36 37.95 14.71
CA ASN A 602 15.72 37.19 15.80
C ASN A 602 16.55 37.18 17.10
N ASN A 603 17.78 37.71 17.07
CA ASN A 603 18.65 37.81 18.25
C ASN A 603 18.47 39.11 19.04
N LYS A 604 17.60 40.02 18.58
CA LYS A 604 17.31 41.30 19.24
C LYS A 604 15.91 41.32 19.83
N ASP A 605 15.77 42.05 20.93
CA ASP A 605 14.48 42.36 21.51
C ASP A 605 13.55 43.00 20.47
N SER A 606 12.26 42.66 20.53
CA SER A 606 11.22 43.03 19.55
C SER A 606 11.33 42.42 18.15
N PHE A 607 12.38 41.65 17.86
CA PHE A 607 12.59 40.92 16.60
C PHE A 607 12.46 41.81 15.33
N PRO A 608 13.25 42.88 15.21
CA PRO A 608 13.09 43.90 14.19
C PRO A 608 13.33 43.36 12.77
N TRP A 609 12.57 43.88 11.80
CA TRP A 609 12.81 43.69 10.37
C TRP A 609 13.64 44.87 9.82
N HIS A 610 14.66 44.55 9.02
CA HIS A 610 15.51 45.48 8.30
C HIS A 610 15.27 45.37 6.79
N GLY A 611 15.42 46.48 6.06
CA GLY A 611 15.29 46.55 4.60
C GLY A 611 14.11 47.40 4.11
N PRO A 612 13.80 47.36 2.79
CA PRO A 612 14.43 46.48 1.81
C PRO A 612 15.84 46.96 1.42
N THR A 613 16.76 46.01 1.31
CA THR A 613 17.91 46.18 0.39
C THR A 613 17.39 45.94 -1.02
N ASN A 614 17.46 46.96 -1.87
CA ASN A 614 16.92 46.91 -3.23
C ASN A 614 17.98 46.43 -4.24
N TYR A 615 17.61 45.49 -5.09
CA TYR A 615 18.42 45.01 -6.21
C TYR A 615 17.69 45.32 -7.52
N ASN A 616 18.32 46.13 -8.37
CA ASN A 616 17.72 46.51 -9.66
C ASN A 616 17.86 45.37 -10.67
N LEU A 617 16.85 44.50 -10.72
CA LEU A 617 16.75 43.38 -11.64
C LEU A 617 15.41 43.43 -12.37
N GLU A 618 15.47 43.77 -13.65
CA GLU A 618 14.28 43.79 -14.48
C GLU A 618 13.92 42.38 -14.97
N ASN A 619 12.62 42.08 -15.02
CA ASN A 619 12.06 40.88 -15.64
C ASN A 619 12.55 39.53 -15.09
N VAL A 620 12.82 39.47 -13.78
CA VAL A 620 13.16 38.20 -13.11
C VAL A 620 12.26 37.99 -11.89
N ASP A 621 11.93 36.72 -11.63
CA ASP A 621 11.15 36.31 -10.46
C ASP A 621 12.03 35.42 -9.56
N PRO A 622 12.16 35.76 -8.26
CA PRO A 622 12.81 34.88 -7.30
C PRO A 622 11.93 33.64 -7.09
N ILE A 623 12.51 32.45 -7.24
CA ILE A 623 11.79 31.18 -7.06
C ILE A 623 12.25 30.44 -5.82
N MET A 624 13.52 30.50 -5.43
CA MET A 624 14.02 29.78 -4.25
C MET A 624 15.12 30.57 -3.55
N ALA A 625 15.20 30.47 -2.23
CA ALA A 625 16.40 30.77 -1.46
C ALA A 625 16.73 29.54 -0.61
N SER A 626 17.98 29.09 -0.64
CA SER A 626 18.39 27.92 0.14
C SER A 626 19.87 27.96 0.49
N LYS A 627 20.22 27.28 1.57
CA LYS A 627 21.59 26.91 1.88
C LYS A 627 21.93 25.58 1.18
N LEU A 628 23.08 25.52 0.53
CA LEU A 628 23.63 24.33 -0.09
C LEU A 628 24.38 23.45 0.94
N PRO A 629 24.58 22.15 0.68
CA PRO A 629 25.28 21.26 1.61
C PRO A 629 26.71 21.68 1.93
N ASN A 630 27.38 22.40 1.02
CA ASN A 630 28.73 22.95 1.21
C ASN A 630 28.76 24.24 2.06
N GLY A 631 27.61 24.74 2.52
CA GLY A 631 27.53 25.94 3.34
C GLY A 631 27.11 27.21 2.61
N GLU A 632 27.20 27.22 1.27
CA GLU A 632 26.91 28.39 0.43
C GLU A 632 25.41 28.74 0.47
N HIS A 633 25.09 30.03 0.50
CA HIS A 633 23.72 30.51 0.37
C HIS A 633 23.46 30.90 -1.08
N ILE A 634 22.36 30.40 -1.63
CA ILE A 634 21.93 30.71 -2.99
C ILE A 634 20.53 31.29 -3.05
N ILE A 635 20.31 32.15 -4.04
CA ILE A 635 18.97 32.57 -4.47
C ILE A 635 18.82 32.20 -5.93
N VAL A 636 17.77 31.46 -6.27
CA VAL A 636 17.45 31.06 -7.64
C VAL A 636 16.37 31.96 -8.19
N PHE A 637 16.57 32.40 -9.43
CA PHE A 637 15.69 33.27 -10.18
C PHE A 637 15.28 32.60 -11.49
N LYS A 638 14.11 32.96 -11.97
CA LYS A 638 13.58 32.59 -13.29
C LYS A 638 13.31 33.86 -14.07
N ASP A 639 13.83 33.95 -15.28
CA ASP A 639 13.37 34.92 -16.29
C ASP A 639 12.53 34.20 -17.37
N GLU A 640 12.06 34.92 -18.37
CA GLU A 640 11.22 34.35 -19.44
C GLU A 640 11.88 33.21 -20.22
N LYS A 641 13.22 33.10 -20.19
CA LYS A 641 13.99 32.17 -21.03
C LYS A 641 14.72 31.11 -20.22
N LYS A 642 15.21 31.43 -19.02
CA LYS A 642 16.16 30.62 -18.26
C LYS A 642 16.02 30.77 -16.74
N ILE A 643 16.52 29.77 -16.04
CA ILE A 643 16.74 29.77 -14.59
C ILE A 643 18.23 30.06 -14.33
N PHE A 644 18.54 30.94 -13.39
CA PHE A 644 19.91 31.23 -12.94
C PHE A 644 19.92 31.41 -11.43
N TYR A 645 21.10 31.51 -10.81
CA TYR A 645 21.20 31.69 -9.36
C TYR A 645 22.26 32.71 -8.97
N TRP A 646 22.12 33.27 -7.79
CA TRP A 646 23.11 34.10 -7.12
C TRP A 646 23.72 33.33 -5.97
N GLU A 647 25.01 33.50 -5.75
CA GLU A 647 25.74 32.98 -4.59
C GLU A 647 26.20 34.12 -3.68
N LEU A 648 26.17 33.87 -2.37
CA LEU A 648 26.72 34.78 -1.38
C LEU A 648 28.21 34.48 -1.16
N ASP A 649 29.07 35.46 -1.48
CA ASP A 649 30.51 35.44 -1.16
C ASP A 649 30.88 36.70 -0.39
N LYS A 650 31.47 36.54 0.81
CA LYS A 650 31.96 37.63 1.69
C LYS A 650 31.01 38.84 1.75
N ASP A 651 29.75 38.57 2.09
CA ASP A 651 28.65 39.55 2.22
C ASP A 651 28.16 40.21 0.92
N LYS A 652 28.57 39.72 -0.26
CA LYS A 652 28.11 40.19 -1.57
C LYS A 652 27.50 39.07 -2.40
N TRP A 653 26.43 39.40 -3.11
CA TRP A 653 25.78 38.47 -4.04
C TRP A 653 26.36 38.61 -5.45
N TYR A 654 26.70 37.49 -6.09
CA TYR A 654 27.17 37.44 -7.48
C TYR A 654 26.23 36.61 -8.35
N LYS A 655 25.88 37.12 -9.54
CA LYS A 655 25.07 36.40 -10.52
C LYS A 655 25.89 35.32 -11.21
N ILE A 656 25.41 34.07 -11.15
CA ILE A 656 26.07 32.92 -11.76
C ILE A 656 25.12 32.25 -12.75
N PHE A 657 25.61 32.08 -13.98
CA PHE A 657 24.92 31.31 -15.00
C PHE A 657 25.47 29.86 -15.00
N PRO A 658 24.59 28.84 -14.98
CA PRO A 658 25.03 27.47 -15.15
C PRO A 658 25.70 27.32 -16.52
N THR A 659 26.93 26.79 -16.54
CA THR A 659 27.64 26.52 -17.80
C THR A 659 27.14 25.21 -18.42
N ASN A 660 27.14 25.13 -19.76
CA ASN A 660 26.61 23.99 -20.53
C ASN A 660 27.48 22.72 -20.47
N LYS A 661 28.50 22.66 -19.61
CA LYS A 661 29.43 21.52 -19.56
C LYS A 661 28.76 20.26 -19.04
#